data_AF-A0A7X7EQC2-F1
#
_entry.id   AF-A0A7X7EQC2-F1
#
_cell.length_a   1.000
_cell.length_b   1.000
_cell.length_c   1.000
_cell.angle_alpha   90.00
_cell.angle_beta   90.00
_cell.angle_gamma   90.00
#
_symmetry.space_group_name_H-M   'P 1'
#
loop_
_entity.id
_entity.type
_entity.pdbx_description
1 polymer ?
#
loop_
_entity_poly.entity_id
_entity_poly.type
_entity_poly.pdbx_seq_one_letter_code
_entity_poly.pdbx_strand_id
1 'polypeptide(L)'
;YANSVRLGNSYRFITENSFFPLAWPLVMAPASFGLRVPNFLYEYSYFGPWNHCELNCFTTLAGLTLGAFAVWNVRRNPHRRRLVIFGVILAGVAIFLSMGRYNPAYKLLYAIAVFRPFRCPARYLLWFNFAVAVLAMLGAQSLLYREYSERFRRFARRMATGLMVAFVLFFILLAIVARSGMVGKRVPESLAYIPAGIIQAVHPLNPALGIPILMGLALIVCCRFVPFRHMPKAMLILILVEIGTFAPFYDFHFGKIGKVDLKPPMAKMLDEMSPGRDGFVWPLSRDPYIEPLAMLQPFTNMLAEQPTITGYGPLLNKYHRRLFGWELWPTTGRYLELLTRPALMSRYNIRFIVAEEVLAKQIEYLKSLAPLEADALELVLVDQPMVMMNGGQAWSIPQEQGLYKIRFSARRFRKDDLQLFIRIGSLASTIWGGQNLSLSTWDIGEEWRTFEWYFFIPGEKRSHDVELSFNAHFGRCEIRDMRLSRAAVRMDHLEYRGTDSNTGVTLYENVSARGKVYFAQAAMPIDEPRDFETRRMRAVEHVLFDDRDTTTLVSSQSEYTLPRGLGEGKILEIEQHTHSIDLKVGVVNMPAVLVIPGGYDHRWRPLVDGFEAPLLCADGISRAIIVSPGEHDVTFIYVPDSFMAGVAVAAFTGLLMVFIFTSGLATNKEK
;
A
#
# COMPACT_ATOMS: atom_id res chain seq x y z
N TYR A 1 -1.25 -5.85 -14.87
CA TYR A 1 -1.75 -4.71 -14.07
C TYR A 1 -3.08 -4.13 -14.56
N ALA A 2 -3.74 -4.70 -15.59
CA ALA A 2 -4.88 -4.09 -16.29
C ALA A 2 -6.18 -3.89 -15.46
N ASN A 3 -6.24 -4.35 -14.21
CA ASN A 3 -7.41 -4.18 -13.32
C ASN A 3 -7.07 -3.69 -11.90
N SER A 4 -5.88 -3.16 -11.65
CA SER A 4 -5.52 -2.63 -10.33
C SER A 4 -6.30 -1.34 -10.01
N VAL A 5 -6.59 -1.13 -8.72
CA VAL A 5 -7.06 0.17 -8.17
C VAL A 5 -6.12 1.35 -8.45
N ARG A 6 -4.94 1.07 -9.03
CA ARG A 6 -3.90 2.05 -9.42
C ARG A 6 -3.83 2.31 -10.92
N LEU A 7 -4.84 1.95 -11.71
CA LEU A 7 -4.92 2.44 -13.10
C LEU A 7 -5.52 3.85 -13.11
N GLY A 8 -5.35 4.62 -14.20
CA GLY A 8 -5.94 5.97 -14.34
C GLY A 8 -5.45 7.03 -13.34
N ASN A 9 -4.21 6.88 -12.85
CA ASN A 9 -3.67 7.70 -11.77
C ASN A 9 -3.58 9.19 -12.09
N SER A 10 -4.08 10.01 -11.17
CA SER A 10 -3.90 11.45 -11.21
C SER A 10 -2.43 11.84 -11.02
N TYR A 11 -2.09 13.05 -11.48
CA TYR A 11 -0.76 13.63 -11.24
C TYR A 11 -0.39 13.57 -9.75
N ARG A 12 -1.37 13.83 -8.88
CA ARG A 12 -1.20 13.81 -7.42
C ARG A 12 -0.83 12.42 -6.90
N PHE A 13 -1.49 11.37 -7.39
CA PHE A 13 -1.21 10.01 -6.97
C PHE A 13 0.21 9.57 -7.38
N ILE A 14 0.64 9.88 -8.60
CA ILE A 14 1.96 9.49 -9.10
C ILE A 14 3.08 10.25 -8.40
N THR A 15 2.86 11.54 -8.15
CA THR A 15 3.79 12.40 -7.43
C THR A 15 3.61 12.35 -5.91
N GLU A 16 2.76 11.45 -5.43
CA GLU A 16 2.71 11.14 -4.01
C GLU A 16 4.09 10.70 -3.55
N ASN A 17 4.47 11.08 -2.33
CA ASN A 17 5.75 10.70 -1.75
C ASN A 17 6.96 11.25 -2.52
N SER A 18 6.81 12.46 -3.05
CA SER A 18 7.93 13.25 -3.58
C SER A 18 8.87 13.71 -2.46
N PHE A 19 10.16 13.80 -2.75
CA PHE A 19 11.15 14.33 -1.83
C PHE A 19 10.86 15.81 -1.54
N PHE A 20 10.58 16.10 -0.28
CA PHE A 20 10.26 17.44 0.17
C PHE A 20 11.54 18.28 0.26
N PRO A 21 11.62 19.48 -0.36
CA PRO A 21 12.86 20.26 -0.36
C PRO A 21 13.43 20.60 1.02
N LEU A 22 12.60 20.80 2.05
CA LEU A 22 13.13 21.06 3.40
C LEU A 22 13.67 19.80 4.10
N ALA A 23 13.55 18.62 3.48
CA ALA A 23 14.10 17.36 3.99
C ALA A 23 15.57 17.14 3.62
N TRP A 24 16.21 18.08 2.88
CA TRP A 24 17.64 18.02 2.54
C TRP A 24 18.61 17.77 3.71
N PRO A 25 18.35 18.23 4.96
CA PRO A 25 19.19 17.87 6.10
C PRO A 25 19.34 16.36 6.29
N LEU A 26 18.38 15.53 5.85
CA LEU A 26 18.47 14.06 5.92
C LEU A 26 19.68 13.49 5.18
N VAL A 27 20.23 14.19 4.19
CA VAL A 27 21.45 13.75 3.49
C VAL A 27 22.64 13.66 4.43
N MET A 28 22.80 14.58 5.38
CA MET A 28 23.98 14.63 6.27
C MET A 28 23.64 14.33 7.73
N ALA A 29 22.39 14.56 8.11
CA ALA A 29 21.85 14.41 9.44
C ALA A 29 20.57 13.57 9.35
N PRO A 30 20.67 12.25 9.13
CA PRO A 30 19.52 11.42 8.82
C PRO A 30 18.52 11.32 9.97
N ALA A 31 18.93 11.62 11.20
CA ALA A 31 18.06 11.69 12.36
C ALA A 31 17.54 13.11 12.66
N SER A 32 17.72 14.10 11.77
CA SER A 32 17.37 15.50 12.05
C SER A 32 15.88 15.75 12.30
N PHE A 33 15.03 14.84 11.84
CA PHE A 33 13.59 14.86 12.05
C PHE A 33 13.14 13.74 13.00
N GLY A 34 14.07 13.14 13.74
CA GLY A 34 13.83 12.00 14.62
C GLY A 34 14.05 10.66 13.92
N LEU A 35 13.80 9.57 14.64
CA LEU A 35 13.81 8.22 14.10
C LEU A 35 12.41 7.62 14.16
N ARG A 36 12.09 6.76 13.19
CA ARG A 36 10.85 5.97 13.25
C ARG A 36 10.81 5.09 14.51
N VAL A 37 11.98 4.56 14.91
CA VAL A 37 12.18 3.78 16.12
C VAL A 37 13.15 4.54 17.02
N PRO A 38 12.63 5.35 17.97
CA PRO A 38 13.47 6.03 18.94
C PRO A 38 14.32 5.06 19.75
N ASN A 39 15.49 5.50 20.18
CA ASN A 39 16.43 4.73 20.99
C ASN A 39 17.20 5.64 21.93
N PHE A 40 18.14 5.08 22.68
CA PHE A 40 18.93 5.79 23.68
C PHE A 40 19.82 6.91 23.10
N LEU A 41 20.16 6.88 21.81
CA LEU A 41 20.93 7.92 21.15
C LEU A 41 20.03 8.96 20.47
N TYR A 42 18.88 8.52 19.94
CA TYR A 42 17.91 9.37 19.26
C TYR A 42 16.53 9.18 19.88
N GLU A 43 16.23 9.98 20.89
CA GLU A 43 15.12 9.74 21.82
C GLU A 43 13.72 10.07 21.27
N TYR A 44 13.61 10.73 20.11
CA TYR A 44 12.34 11.26 19.62
C TYR A 44 11.89 10.63 18.30
N SER A 45 10.57 10.53 18.19
CA SER A 45 9.88 9.92 17.05
C SER A 45 9.99 10.79 15.80
N TYR A 46 10.05 10.14 14.64
CA TYR A 46 10.10 10.80 13.36
C TYR A 46 8.87 11.69 13.14
N PHE A 47 9.09 12.99 12.98
CA PHE A 47 8.04 13.99 12.69
C PHE A 47 8.18 14.61 11.30
N GLY A 48 9.13 14.11 10.50
CA GLY A 48 9.39 14.58 9.15
C GLY A 48 8.31 14.18 8.14
N PRO A 49 8.46 14.60 6.88
CA PRO A 49 7.48 14.32 5.82
C PRO A 49 7.37 12.81 5.51
N TRP A 50 6.16 12.35 5.16
CA TRP A 50 5.86 10.98 4.68
C TRP A 50 6.40 9.83 5.54
N ASN A 51 7.57 9.27 5.22
CA ASN A 51 8.18 8.21 5.99
C ASN A 51 9.72 8.34 5.97
N HIS A 52 10.34 7.95 7.07
CA HIS A 52 11.78 8.04 7.22
C HIS A 52 12.52 7.00 6.37
N CYS A 53 11.92 5.82 6.17
CA CYS A 53 12.50 4.67 5.44
C CYS A 53 12.79 4.97 3.96
N GLU A 54 11.90 5.68 3.27
CA GLU A 54 12.03 5.90 1.82
C GLU A 54 12.60 7.28 1.46
N LEU A 55 12.58 8.25 2.38
CA LEU A 55 13.19 9.57 2.17
C LEU A 55 14.66 9.65 2.56
N ASN A 56 15.16 8.66 3.29
CA ASN A 56 16.52 8.73 3.79
C ASN A 56 17.53 8.50 2.67
N CYS A 57 18.24 9.57 2.32
CA CYS A 57 19.32 9.60 1.35
C CYS A 57 20.66 9.95 2.01
N PHE A 58 20.87 9.42 3.23
CA PHE A 58 22.08 9.66 3.99
C PHE A 58 23.34 9.40 3.17
N THR A 59 24.23 10.38 3.16
CA THR A 59 25.54 10.34 2.53
C THR A 59 26.54 11.01 3.46
N THR A 60 27.61 10.29 3.80
CA THR A 60 28.68 10.80 4.67
C THR A 60 29.28 12.11 4.17
N LEU A 61 29.61 13.02 5.08
CA LEU A 61 30.27 14.29 4.75
C LEU A 61 31.63 14.06 4.06
N ALA A 62 32.38 13.04 4.48
CA ALA A 62 33.62 12.67 3.82
C ALA A 62 33.38 12.18 2.38
N GLY A 63 32.35 11.36 2.15
CA GLY A 63 31.94 10.90 0.82
C GLY A 63 31.50 12.05 -0.09
N LEU A 64 30.66 12.96 0.41
CA LEU A 64 30.25 14.17 -0.30
C LEU A 64 31.46 15.03 -0.68
N THR A 65 32.41 15.19 0.25
CA THR A 65 33.63 15.99 0.03
C THR A 65 34.51 15.39 -1.07
N LEU A 66 34.71 14.07 -1.05
CA LEU A 66 35.42 13.36 -2.10
C LEU A 66 34.71 13.51 -3.45
N GLY A 67 33.39 13.34 -3.48
CA GLY A 67 32.60 13.47 -4.71
C GLY A 67 32.66 14.87 -5.30
N ALA A 68 32.48 15.90 -4.48
CA ALA A 68 32.60 17.29 -4.90
C ALA A 68 34.03 17.63 -5.35
N PHE A 69 35.05 17.06 -4.71
CA PHE A 69 36.43 17.22 -5.14
C PHE A 69 36.68 16.62 -6.53
N ALA A 70 36.09 15.46 -6.83
CA ALA A 70 36.18 14.85 -8.16
C ALA A 70 35.61 15.77 -9.24
N VAL A 71 34.46 16.38 -8.97
CA VAL A 71 33.82 17.36 -9.87
C VAL A 71 34.68 18.60 -10.05
N TRP A 72 35.20 19.17 -8.95
CA TRP A 72 36.05 20.36 -9.00
C TRP A 72 37.37 20.12 -9.75
N ASN A 73 37.98 18.94 -9.55
CA ASN A 73 39.28 18.59 -10.11
C ASN A 73 39.21 18.08 -11.57
N VAL A 74 38.00 17.78 -12.09
CA VAL A 74 37.82 17.19 -13.43
C VAL A 74 38.45 18.00 -14.57
N ARG A 75 38.45 19.33 -14.44
CA ARG A 75 39.04 20.24 -15.44
C ARG A 75 40.53 20.00 -15.67
N ARG A 76 41.21 19.37 -14.71
CA ARG A 76 42.64 19.06 -14.77
C ARG A 76 42.95 17.59 -15.06
N ASN A 77 41.93 16.73 -15.15
CA ASN A 77 42.10 15.31 -15.41
C ASN A 77 41.09 14.81 -16.47
N PRO A 78 41.32 15.12 -17.76
CA PRO A 78 40.35 14.87 -18.82
C PRO A 78 40.05 13.38 -19.05
N HIS A 79 40.97 12.48 -18.68
CA HIS A 79 40.77 11.02 -18.80
C HIS A 79 39.56 10.51 -17.99
N ARG A 80 39.20 11.19 -16.89
CA ARG A 80 38.06 10.81 -16.03
C ARG A 80 36.81 11.65 -16.26
N ARG A 81 36.88 12.59 -17.21
CA ARG A 81 35.81 13.57 -17.47
C ARG A 81 34.48 12.92 -17.79
N ARG A 82 34.48 11.83 -18.56
CA ARG A 82 33.25 11.11 -18.93
C ARG A 82 32.51 10.55 -17.71
N LEU A 83 33.24 9.91 -16.78
CA LEU A 83 32.64 9.34 -15.56
C LEU A 83 32.15 10.42 -14.59
N VAL A 84 32.89 11.53 -14.46
CA VAL A 84 32.43 12.67 -13.65
C VAL A 84 31.17 13.28 -14.24
N ILE A 85 31.12 13.51 -15.57
CA ILE A 85 29.93 14.02 -16.25
C ILE A 85 28.75 13.08 -16.02
N PHE A 86 28.96 11.76 -16.19
CA PHE A 86 27.94 10.76 -15.92
C PHE A 86 27.40 10.87 -14.48
N GLY A 87 28.28 10.89 -13.47
CA GLY A 87 27.86 11.01 -12.07
C GLY A 87 27.11 12.31 -11.78
N VAL A 88 27.56 13.44 -12.33
CA VAL A 88 26.89 14.75 -12.15
C VAL A 88 25.51 14.76 -12.83
N ILE A 89 25.41 14.25 -14.06
CA ILE A 89 24.13 14.15 -14.77
C ILE A 89 23.19 13.23 -14.01
N LEU A 90 23.67 12.06 -13.58
CA LEU A 90 22.84 11.10 -12.85
C LEU A 90 22.35 11.68 -11.52
N ALA A 91 23.21 12.36 -10.75
CA ALA A 91 22.81 13.05 -9.53
C ALA A 91 21.76 14.15 -9.82
N GLY A 92 21.98 14.97 -10.86
CA GLY A 92 21.03 16.02 -11.25
C GLY A 92 19.67 15.47 -11.68
N VAL A 93 19.66 14.42 -12.50
CA VAL A 93 18.43 13.71 -12.92
C VAL A 93 17.73 13.08 -11.71
N ALA A 94 18.48 12.45 -10.81
CA ALA A 94 17.95 11.84 -9.60
C ALA A 94 17.21 12.88 -8.73
N ILE A 95 17.81 14.05 -8.50
CA ILE A 95 17.19 15.14 -7.74
C ILE A 95 15.97 15.70 -8.47
N PHE A 96 16.10 15.96 -9.77
CA PHE A 96 15.01 16.49 -10.59
C PHE A 96 13.78 15.58 -10.54
N LEU A 97 14.00 14.28 -10.66
CA LEU A 97 12.94 13.28 -10.60
C LEU A 97 12.42 13.13 -9.16
N SER A 98 13.29 13.13 -8.15
CA SER A 98 12.87 12.88 -6.76
C SER A 98 11.93 13.93 -6.19
N MET A 99 12.06 15.18 -6.65
CA MET A 99 11.20 16.30 -6.22
C MET A 99 9.74 16.18 -6.67
N GLY A 100 9.41 15.37 -7.68
CA GLY A 100 8.05 15.09 -8.14
C GLY A 100 7.12 16.32 -8.15
N ARG A 101 6.12 16.36 -7.25
CA ARG A 101 5.13 17.47 -7.18
C ARG A 101 5.74 18.83 -6.87
N TYR A 102 6.91 18.87 -6.23
CA TYR A 102 7.64 20.10 -5.91
C TYR A 102 8.49 20.61 -7.09
N ASN A 103 8.55 19.85 -8.19
CA ASN A 103 9.18 20.23 -9.44
C ASN A 103 8.10 20.55 -10.50
N PRO A 104 7.85 21.83 -10.85
CA PRO A 104 6.82 22.19 -11.83
C PRO A 104 6.99 21.53 -13.19
N ALA A 105 8.22 21.25 -13.61
CA ALA A 105 8.53 20.58 -14.88
C ALA A 105 8.15 19.09 -14.88
N TYR A 106 7.92 18.48 -13.71
CA TYR A 106 7.50 17.08 -13.60
C TYR A 106 6.12 16.83 -14.25
N LYS A 107 5.28 17.87 -14.39
CA LYS A 107 4.03 17.80 -15.16
C LYS A 107 4.24 17.39 -16.62
N LEU A 108 5.36 17.78 -17.22
CA LEU A 108 5.71 17.39 -18.59
C LEU A 108 6.05 15.89 -18.66
N LEU A 109 6.76 15.37 -17.66
CA LEU A 109 7.02 13.93 -17.56
C LEU A 109 5.72 13.14 -17.39
N TYR A 110 4.79 13.61 -16.56
CA TYR A 110 3.48 12.97 -16.40
C TYR A 110 2.66 12.93 -17.71
N ALA A 111 2.82 13.93 -18.58
CA ALA A 111 2.15 13.93 -19.87
C ALA A 111 2.60 12.74 -20.76
N ILE A 112 3.86 12.31 -20.63
CA ILE A 112 4.44 11.16 -21.34
C ILE A 112 3.91 9.85 -20.74
N ALA A 113 3.21 9.04 -21.55
CA ALA A 113 2.53 7.83 -21.08
C ALA A 113 3.44 6.84 -20.34
N VAL A 114 4.70 6.72 -20.74
CA VAL A 114 5.70 5.82 -20.15
C VAL A 114 6.02 6.15 -18.69
N PHE A 115 5.92 7.42 -18.28
CA PHE A 115 6.25 7.84 -16.90
C PHE A 115 5.06 7.73 -15.94
N ARG A 116 3.83 7.53 -16.43
CA ARG A 116 2.61 7.44 -15.61
C ARG A 116 2.59 6.26 -14.61
N PRO A 117 3.24 5.11 -14.88
CA PRO A 117 3.31 4.02 -13.90
C PRO A 117 4.31 4.26 -12.75
N PHE A 118 5.28 5.18 -12.89
CA PHE A 118 6.37 5.35 -11.91
C PHE A 118 5.95 6.26 -10.76
N ARG A 119 5.60 5.67 -9.61
CA ARG A 119 5.20 6.36 -8.36
C ARG A 119 6.38 6.52 -7.39
N CYS A 120 6.15 7.31 -6.35
CA CYS A 120 7.04 7.53 -5.22
C CYS A 120 8.37 8.13 -5.67
N PRO A 121 8.34 9.37 -6.21
CA PRO A 121 9.52 9.95 -6.84
C PRO A 121 10.74 10.01 -5.90
N ALA A 122 10.55 10.14 -4.59
CA ALA A 122 11.65 10.06 -3.63
C ALA A 122 12.60 8.85 -3.80
N ARG A 123 12.14 7.72 -4.35
CA ARG A 123 12.99 6.54 -4.60
C ARG A 123 14.13 6.80 -5.60
N TYR A 124 14.03 7.83 -6.44
CA TYR A 124 15.15 8.27 -7.28
C TYR A 124 16.36 8.76 -6.46
N LEU A 125 16.22 9.02 -5.16
CA LEU A 125 17.35 9.30 -4.27
C LEU A 125 18.35 8.13 -4.19
N LEU A 126 17.94 6.90 -4.50
CA LEU A 126 18.88 5.78 -4.64
C LEU A 126 19.87 6.04 -5.79
N TRP A 127 19.41 6.64 -6.89
CA TRP A 127 20.29 7.04 -8.00
C TRP A 127 21.23 8.16 -7.58
N PHE A 128 20.77 9.08 -6.74
CA PHE A 128 21.61 10.12 -6.15
C PHE A 128 22.73 9.52 -5.29
N ASN A 129 22.41 8.61 -4.36
CA ASN A 129 23.41 7.93 -3.53
C ASN A 129 24.45 7.17 -4.38
N PHE A 130 23.97 6.44 -5.40
CA PHE A 130 24.85 5.74 -6.34
C PHE A 130 25.76 6.71 -7.10
N ALA A 131 25.21 7.81 -7.62
CA ALA A 131 25.98 8.83 -8.32
C ALA A 131 27.06 9.46 -7.42
N VAL A 132 26.71 9.80 -6.17
CA VAL A 132 27.67 10.34 -5.20
C VAL A 132 28.74 9.31 -4.85
N ALA A 133 28.40 8.03 -4.70
CA ALA A 133 29.38 6.97 -4.45
C ALA A 133 30.39 6.84 -5.61
N VAL A 134 29.93 6.88 -6.86
CA VAL A 134 30.80 6.89 -8.05
C VAL A 134 31.72 8.12 -8.05
N LEU A 135 31.18 9.32 -7.79
CA LEU A 135 31.98 10.54 -7.71
C LEU A 135 32.98 10.49 -6.55
N ALA A 136 32.58 9.99 -5.39
CA ALA A 136 33.42 9.85 -4.20
C ALA A 136 34.59 8.89 -4.46
N MET A 137 34.35 7.78 -5.17
CA MET A 137 35.41 6.87 -5.62
C MET A 137 36.43 7.56 -6.52
N LEU A 138 36.00 8.38 -7.49
CA LEU A 138 36.89 9.16 -8.36
C LEU A 138 37.70 10.20 -7.56
N GLY A 139 37.07 10.80 -6.54
CA GLY A 139 37.71 11.71 -5.60
C GLY A 139 38.77 11.00 -4.76
N ALA A 140 38.43 9.85 -4.18
CA ALA A 140 39.33 9.03 -3.39
C ALA A 140 40.54 8.54 -4.21
N GLN A 141 40.33 8.16 -5.47
CA GLN A 141 41.41 7.76 -6.36
C GLN A 141 42.40 8.91 -6.63
N SER A 142 41.95 10.17 -6.56
CA SER A 142 42.85 11.33 -6.67
C SER A 142 43.77 11.47 -5.45
N LEU A 143 43.40 10.91 -4.29
CA LEU A 143 44.23 10.92 -3.09
C LEU A 143 45.43 9.96 -3.16
N LEU A 144 45.48 9.09 -4.16
CA LEU A 144 46.63 8.20 -4.40
C LEU A 144 47.83 8.95 -4.99
N TYR A 145 47.63 10.15 -5.53
CA TYR A 145 48.68 10.91 -6.20
C TYR A 145 49.03 12.17 -5.39
N ARG A 146 50.32 12.34 -5.06
CA ARG A 146 50.81 13.41 -4.17
C ARG A 146 50.52 14.83 -4.68
N GLU A 147 50.42 15.00 -5.99
CA GLU A 147 50.16 16.29 -6.63
C GLU A 147 48.80 16.92 -6.23
N TYR A 148 47.85 16.12 -5.74
CA TYR A 148 46.53 16.59 -5.32
C TYR A 148 46.45 16.91 -3.81
N SER A 149 47.52 16.70 -3.04
CA SER A 149 47.45 16.73 -1.56
C SER A 149 46.98 18.07 -0.97
N GLU A 150 47.70 19.14 -1.27
CA GLU A 150 47.40 20.48 -0.75
C GLU A 150 46.15 21.10 -1.41
N ARG A 151 45.78 20.61 -2.60
CA ARG A 151 44.53 21.03 -3.25
C ARG A 151 43.33 20.42 -2.53
N PHE A 152 43.35 19.10 -2.33
CA PHE A 152 42.30 18.40 -1.61
C PHE A 152 42.13 18.95 -0.20
N ARG A 153 43.21 19.09 0.58
CA ARG A 153 43.15 19.62 1.96
C ARG A 153 42.53 21.01 2.06
N ARG A 154 42.82 21.91 1.12
CA ARG A 154 42.22 23.25 1.09
C ARG A 154 40.75 23.19 0.69
N PHE A 155 40.42 22.39 -0.32
CA PHE A 155 39.04 22.19 -0.78
C PHE A 155 38.17 21.59 0.33
N ALA A 156 38.61 20.46 0.90
CA ALA A 156 37.89 19.73 1.94
C ALA A 156 37.62 20.60 3.17
N ARG A 157 38.60 21.37 3.64
CA ARG A 157 38.40 22.29 4.77
C ARG A 157 37.36 23.37 4.46
N ARG A 158 37.47 24.03 3.30
CA ARG A 158 36.50 25.07 2.90
C ARG A 158 35.09 24.52 2.76
N MET A 159 34.95 23.35 2.15
CA MET A 159 33.67 22.68 1.99
C MET A 159 33.07 22.25 3.32
N ALA A 160 33.85 21.60 4.18
CA ALA A 160 33.40 21.19 5.51
C ALA A 160 32.96 22.38 6.37
N THR A 161 33.75 23.46 6.39
CA THR A 161 33.37 24.70 7.08
C THR A 161 32.09 25.31 6.48
N GLY A 162 32.00 25.41 5.16
CA GLY A 162 30.83 25.97 4.47
C GLY A 162 29.55 25.18 4.75
N LEU A 163 29.60 23.86 4.67
CA LEU A 163 28.46 22.98 4.98
C LEU A 163 28.06 23.06 6.45
N MET A 164 29.02 23.09 7.38
CA MET A 164 28.74 23.23 8.81
C MET A 164 28.07 24.57 9.12
N VAL A 165 28.56 25.67 8.54
CA VAL A 165 27.94 27.00 8.70
C VAL A 165 26.52 27.00 8.13
N ALA A 166 26.32 26.48 6.91
CA ALA A 166 25.00 26.39 6.31
C ALA A 166 24.03 25.54 7.15
N PHE A 167 24.51 24.42 7.70
CA PHE A 167 23.74 23.54 8.57
C PHE A 167 23.33 24.26 9.87
N VAL A 168 24.27 24.91 10.55
CA VAL A 168 23.98 25.69 11.77
C VAL A 168 23.00 26.83 11.48
N LEU A 169 23.20 27.59 10.40
CA LEU A 169 22.27 28.67 10.01
C LEU A 169 20.86 28.14 9.69
N PHE A 170 20.76 26.98 9.04
CA PHE A 170 19.48 26.33 8.77
C PHE A 170 18.74 26.00 10.08
N PHE A 171 19.41 25.41 11.07
CA PHE A 171 18.78 25.08 12.35
C PHE A 171 18.51 26.29 13.23
N ILE A 172 19.32 27.36 13.15
CA ILE A 172 19.02 28.65 13.77
C ILE A 172 17.73 29.22 13.17
N LEU A 173 17.61 29.24 11.84
CA LEU A 173 16.40 29.71 11.17
C LEU A 173 15.19 28.86 11.57
N LEU A 174 15.34 27.54 11.62
CA LEU A 174 14.28 26.63 12.05
C LEU A 174 13.86 26.90 13.50
N ALA A 175 14.81 27.16 14.40
CA ALA A 175 14.54 27.53 15.79
C ALA A 175 13.82 28.87 15.92
N ILE A 176 14.18 29.87 15.11
CA ILE A 176 13.50 31.17 15.05
C ILE A 176 12.05 30.97 14.59
N VAL A 177 11.83 30.21 13.51
CA VAL A 177 10.49 29.90 13.00
C VAL A 177 9.66 29.15 14.05
N ALA A 178 10.24 28.19 14.76
CA ALA A 178 9.56 27.46 15.83
C ALA A 178 9.14 28.38 16.98
N ARG A 179 10.05 29.24 17.45
CA ARG A 179 9.81 30.17 18.58
C ARG A 179 8.89 31.34 18.24
N SER A 180 8.80 31.71 16.97
CA SER A 180 7.90 32.80 16.52
C SER A 180 6.40 32.50 16.70
N GLY A 181 6.03 31.25 16.98
CA GLY A 181 4.62 30.82 17.07
C GLY A 181 3.88 30.79 15.74
N MET A 182 4.55 31.12 14.62
CA MET A 182 3.99 31.10 13.26
C MET A 182 3.48 29.71 12.87
N VAL A 183 4.11 28.65 13.39
CA VAL A 183 3.74 27.25 13.11
C VAL A 183 2.57 26.82 13.99
N GLY A 184 2.62 27.06 15.30
CA GLY A 184 1.59 26.59 16.24
C GLY A 184 0.19 27.17 15.99
N LYS A 185 0.09 28.44 15.57
CA LYS A 185 -1.23 29.10 15.34
C LYS A 185 -1.97 28.63 14.09
N ARG A 186 -1.33 27.84 13.22
CA ARG A 186 -1.85 27.46 11.89
C ARG A 186 -1.97 25.95 11.69
N VAL A 187 -1.56 25.17 12.68
CA VAL A 187 -1.48 23.71 12.58
C VAL A 187 -2.66 23.11 13.35
N PRO A 188 -3.52 22.30 12.69
CA PRO A 188 -4.60 21.57 13.36
C PRO A 188 -4.08 20.74 14.55
N GLU A 189 -4.93 20.50 15.53
CA GLU A 189 -4.58 19.76 16.76
C GLU A 189 -4.03 18.35 16.47
N SER A 190 -4.52 17.69 15.42
CA SER A 190 -4.02 16.40 14.93
C SER A 190 -2.56 16.41 14.46
N LEU A 191 -1.98 17.59 14.26
CA LEU A 191 -0.60 17.82 13.81
C LEU A 191 0.23 18.56 14.87
N ALA A 192 -0.25 18.62 16.12
CA ALA A 192 0.44 19.28 17.24
C ALA A 192 1.81 18.66 17.57
N TYR A 193 2.06 17.42 17.14
CA TYR A 193 3.37 16.76 17.26
C TYR A 193 4.46 17.44 16.40
N ILE A 194 4.10 18.16 15.34
CA ILE A 194 5.07 18.82 14.44
C ILE A 194 5.80 19.96 15.16
N PRO A 195 5.12 20.96 15.78
CA PRO A 195 5.79 21.97 16.59
C PRO A 195 6.68 21.40 17.69
N ALA A 196 6.21 20.38 18.42
CA ALA A 196 6.97 19.73 19.49
C ALA A 196 8.23 19.04 18.93
N GLY A 197 8.10 18.32 17.82
CA GLY A 197 9.22 17.70 17.12
C GLY A 197 10.26 18.71 16.64
N ILE A 198 9.84 19.87 16.11
CA ILE A 198 10.78 20.93 15.70
C ILE A 198 11.57 21.46 16.88
N ILE A 199 10.93 21.71 18.03
CA ILE A 199 11.60 22.18 19.26
C ILE A 199 12.67 21.18 19.72
N GLN A 200 12.36 19.88 19.67
CA GLN A 200 13.32 18.83 19.99
C GLN A 200 14.45 18.73 18.95
N ALA A 201 14.14 18.88 17.67
CA ALA A 201 15.14 18.86 16.59
C ALA A 201 16.18 19.98 16.70
N VAL A 202 15.80 21.16 17.19
CA VAL A 202 16.71 22.29 17.41
C VAL A 202 17.38 22.30 18.79
N HIS A 203 17.11 21.30 19.63
CA HIS A 203 17.68 21.22 20.97
C HIS A 203 19.23 21.08 20.89
N PRO A 204 20.02 21.89 21.61
CA PRO A 204 21.49 21.89 21.47
C PRO A 204 22.16 20.54 21.78
N LEU A 205 21.56 19.73 22.67
CA LEU A 205 22.07 18.40 23.02
C LEU A 205 21.60 17.29 22.07
N ASN A 206 20.84 17.63 21.02
CA ASN A 206 20.37 16.64 20.07
C ASN A 206 21.54 16.07 19.25
N PRO A 207 21.81 14.75 19.33
CA PRO A 207 22.93 14.15 18.60
C PRO A 207 22.81 14.31 17.08
N ALA A 208 21.60 14.47 16.55
CA ALA A 208 21.38 14.75 15.13
C ALA A 208 21.96 16.10 14.67
N LEU A 209 22.19 17.05 15.59
CA LEU A 209 22.90 18.30 15.33
C LEU A 209 24.40 18.17 15.59
N GLY A 210 24.75 17.55 16.72
CA GLY A 210 26.13 17.44 17.17
C GLY A 210 26.99 16.56 16.26
N ILE A 211 26.49 15.41 15.83
CA ILE A 211 27.25 14.42 15.05
C ILE A 211 27.75 15.00 13.71
N PRO A 212 26.92 15.62 12.86
CA PRO A 212 27.40 16.23 11.61
C PRO A 212 28.45 17.32 11.83
N ILE A 213 28.31 18.12 12.89
CA ILE A 213 29.29 19.16 13.27
C ILE A 213 30.61 18.51 13.69
N LEU A 214 30.57 17.49 14.54
CA LEU A 214 31.75 16.74 14.97
C LEU A 214 32.44 16.05 13.80
N MET A 215 31.70 15.48 12.85
CA MET A 215 32.27 14.89 11.62
C MET A 215 32.91 15.95 10.73
N GLY A 216 32.31 17.15 10.62
CA GLY A 216 32.91 18.29 9.93
C GLY A 216 34.22 18.75 10.57
N LEU A 217 34.26 18.85 11.89
CA LEU A 217 35.48 19.16 12.65
C LEU A 217 36.54 18.07 12.48
N ALA A 218 36.16 16.80 12.59
CA ALA A 218 37.07 15.67 12.39
C ALA A 218 37.67 15.66 10.99
N LEU A 219 36.89 15.96 9.96
CA LEU A 219 37.37 16.11 8.57
C LEU A 219 38.37 17.27 8.44
N ILE A 220 38.10 18.43 9.07
CA ILE A 220 39.02 19.58 9.07
C ILE A 220 40.33 19.24 9.78
N VAL A 221 40.27 18.59 10.95
CA VAL A 221 41.42 18.14 11.74
C VAL A 221 42.23 17.13 10.92
N CYS A 222 41.59 16.14 10.31
CA CYS A 222 42.25 15.17 9.43
C CYS A 222 43.00 15.87 8.29
N CYS A 223 42.37 16.83 7.63
CA CYS A 223 42.99 17.60 6.55
C CYS A 223 44.17 18.47 7.01
N ARG A 224 44.24 18.84 8.29
CA ARG A 224 45.30 19.68 8.85
C ARG A 224 46.50 18.89 9.35
N PHE A 225 46.27 17.74 9.98
CA PHE A 225 47.29 17.04 10.75
C PHE A 225 47.66 15.66 10.20
N VAL A 226 46.78 14.96 9.48
CA VAL A 226 47.09 13.61 8.98
C VAL A 226 48.04 13.69 7.79
N PRO A 227 49.19 12.97 7.81
CA PRO A 227 50.11 12.91 6.67
C PRO A 227 49.39 12.40 5.42
N PHE A 228 49.66 13.02 4.26
CA PHE A 228 48.90 12.74 3.04
C PHE A 228 48.92 11.27 2.61
N ARG A 229 50.03 10.54 2.85
CA ARG A 229 50.13 9.09 2.59
C ARG A 229 49.07 8.25 3.34
N HIS A 230 48.52 8.77 4.43
CA HIS A 230 47.47 8.13 5.22
C HIS A 230 46.08 8.74 4.96
N MET A 231 45.96 9.76 4.11
CA MET A 231 44.69 10.45 3.84
C MET A 231 43.61 9.51 3.29
N PRO A 232 43.88 8.57 2.35
CA PRO A 232 42.86 7.62 1.91
C PRO A 232 42.30 6.77 3.06
N LYS A 233 43.18 6.28 3.96
CA LYS A 233 42.77 5.52 5.14
C LYS A 233 41.98 6.39 6.12
N ALA A 234 42.40 7.63 6.34
CA ALA A 234 41.68 8.57 7.20
C ALA A 234 40.27 8.86 6.66
N MET A 235 40.12 9.08 5.35
CA MET A 235 38.79 9.27 4.73
C MET A 235 37.92 8.03 4.89
N LEU A 236 38.47 6.83 4.68
CA LEU A 236 37.74 5.58 4.89
C LEU A 236 37.27 5.44 6.35
N ILE A 237 38.14 5.73 7.32
CA ILE A 237 37.79 5.69 8.75
C ILE A 237 36.69 6.70 9.05
N LEU A 238 36.76 7.93 8.55
CA LEU A 238 35.69 8.93 8.74
C LEU A 238 34.36 8.44 8.16
N ILE A 239 34.37 7.86 6.95
CA ILE A 239 33.17 7.28 6.33
C ILE A 239 32.58 6.17 7.22
N LEU A 240 33.41 5.23 7.70
CA LEU A 240 32.96 4.12 8.53
C LEU A 240 32.42 4.59 9.89
N VAL A 241 33.09 5.54 10.53
CA VAL A 241 32.65 6.14 11.80
C VAL A 241 31.31 6.84 11.60
N GLU A 242 31.18 7.64 10.55
CA GLU A 242 29.95 8.40 10.27
C GLU A 242 28.78 7.45 9.93
N ILE A 243 29.01 6.37 9.17
CA ILE A 243 28.01 5.30 8.95
C ILE A 243 27.62 4.64 10.28
N GLY A 244 28.60 4.35 11.14
CA GLY A 244 28.41 3.76 12.46
C GLY A 244 27.61 4.62 13.44
N THR A 245 27.53 5.94 13.21
CA THR A 245 26.69 6.82 14.05
C THR A 245 25.20 6.66 13.79
N PHE A 246 24.81 6.09 12.65
CA PHE A 246 23.40 6.04 12.23
C PHE A 246 22.91 4.64 11.85
N ALA A 247 23.64 3.92 11.01
CA ALA A 247 23.19 2.64 10.46
C ALA A 247 22.80 1.59 11.52
N PRO A 248 23.53 1.43 12.65
CA PRO A 248 23.14 0.49 13.71
C PRO A 248 21.85 0.86 14.45
N PHE A 249 21.44 2.12 14.37
CA PHE A 249 20.29 2.68 15.10
C PHE A 249 19.04 2.79 14.23
N TYR A 250 19.17 2.66 12.91
CA TYR A 250 18.10 2.91 11.97
C TYR A 250 17.14 1.73 11.89
N ASP A 251 15.85 2.00 12.17
CA ASP A 251 14.78 1.00 12.23
C ASP A 251 15.08 -0.22 13.11
N PHE A 252 16.01 -0.06 14.08
CA PHE A 252 16.44 -1.12 14.96
C PHE A 252 15.78 -1.01 16.34
N HIS A 253 15.07 -2.06 16.77
CA HIS A 253 14.45 -2.14 18.08
C HIS A 253 15.40 -2.84 19.06
N PHE A 254 16.18 -2.06 19.82
CA PHE A 254 17.00 -2.59 20.89
C PHE A 254 16.13 -3.32 21.92
N GLY A 255 16.44 -4.60 22.21
CA GLY A 255 15.75 -5.40 23.22
C GLY A 255 14.57 -6.25 22.75
N LYS A 256 14.17 -6.20 21.46
CA LYS A 256 13.06 -7.03 20.92
C LYS A 256 13.51 -8.17 19.99
N ILE A 257 14.79 -8.53 20.01
CA ILE A 257 15.32 -9.64 19.18
C ILE A 257 15.07 -10.95 19.93
N GLY A 258 14.03 -11.68 19.54
CA GLY A 258 13.70 -13.00 20.05
C GLY A 258 13.52 -14.02 18.93
N LYS A 259 13.49 -15.31 19.28
CA LYS A 259 12.99 -16.34 18.37
C LYS A 259 11.49 -16.09 18.18
N VAL A 260 11.12 -15.70 16.98
CA VAL A 260 9.70 -15.63 16.58
C VAL A 260 9.33 -16.98 16.01
N ASP A 261 8.29 -17.62 16.56
CA ASP A 261 7.66 -18.73 15.88
C ASP A 261 7.04 -18.18 14.59
N LEU A 262 7.63 -18.53 13.45
CA LEU A 262 7.22 -18.01 12.14
C LEU A 262 5.80 -18.46 11.76
N LYS A 263 5.26 -19.48 12.45
CA LYS A 263 3.89 -19.95 12.26
C LYS A 263 3.02 -19.51 13.44
N PRO A 264 2.22 -18.44 13.28
CA PRO A 264 1.38 -17.91 14.36
C PRO A 264 0.33 -18.94 14.82
N PRO A 265 -0.19 -18.81 16.06
CA PRO A 265 -1.23 -19.70 16.60
C PRO A 265 -2.43 -19.87 15.65
N MET A 266 -2.90 -18.77 15.05
CA MET A 266 -4.01 -18.80 14.09
C MET A 266 -3.73 -19.67 12.87
N ALA A 267 -2.50 -19.67 12.32
CA ALA A 267 -2.14 -20.55 11.21
C ALA A 267 -2.15 -22.02 11.60
N LYS A 268 -1.70 -22.35 12.83
CA LYS A 268 -1.71 -23.73 13.33
C LYS A 268 -3.15 -24.24 13.48
N MET A 269 -4.02 -23.44 14.09
CA MET A 269 -5.44 -23.77 14.22
C MET A 269 -6.11 -23.99 12.86
N LEU A 270 -5.80 -23.14 11.87
CA LEU A 270 -6.34 -23.29 10.51
C LEU A 270 -5.86 -24.57 9.82
N ASP A 271 -4.58 -24.93 9.95
CA ASP A 271 -4.07 -26.17 9.35
C ASP A 271 -4.64 -27.43 10.03
N GLU A 272 -4.97 -27.37 11.32
CA GLU A 272 -5.65 -28.45 12.03
C GLU A 272 -7.12 -28.57 11.61
N MET A 273 -7.82 -27.43 11.51
CA MET A 273 -9.24 -27.38 11.16
C MET A 273 -9.52 -27.64 9.68
N SER A 274 -8.60 -27.20 8.81
CA SER A 274 -8.73 -27.29 7.36
C SER A 274 -7.38 -27.66 6.74
N PRO A 275 -6.95 -28.94 6.84
CA PRO A 275 -5.67 -29.38 6.29
C PRO A 275 -5.53 -29.16 4.78
N GLY A 276 -6.65 -29.29 4.04
CA GLY A 276 -6.74 -28.95 2.61
C GLY A 276 -6.83 -27.44 2.34
N ARG A 277 -6.74 -26.61 3.39
CA ARG A 277 -6.89 -25.16 3.41
C ARG A 277 -8.17 -24.68 2.72
N ASP A 278 -9.25 -25.45 2.80
CA ASP A 278 -10.53 -25.12 2.17
C ASP A 278 -11.14 -23.86 2.79
N GLY A 279 -11.48 -22.86 1.97
CA GLY A 279 -11.90 -21.54 2.44
C GLY A 279 -10.83 -20.46 2.29
N PHE A 280 -11.24 -19.23 2.09
CA PHE A 280 -10.38 -18.07 2.28
C PHE A 280 -10.45 -17.53 3.71
N VAL A 281 -9.31 -17.06 4.18
CA VAL A 281 -9.13 -16.32 5.43
C VAL A 281 -9.28 -14.82 5.14
N TRP A 282 -10.08 -14.15 5.96
CA TRP A 282 -10.18 -12.70 5.99
C TRP A 282 -9.55 -12.16 7.28
N PRO A 283 -8.34 -11.57 7.20
CA PRO A 283 -7.76 -10.74 8.24
C PRO A 283 -8.60 -9.48 8.46
N LEU A 284 -9.39 -9.45 9.52
CA LEU A 284 -10.27 -8.35 9.89
C LEU A 284 -9.57 -7.47 10.94
N SER A 285 -8.96 -6.37 10.49
CA SER A 285 -8.27 -5.38 11.34
C SER A 285 -8.71 -3.96 11.02
N ARG A 286 -8.69 -3.06 12.01
CA ARG A 286 -8.80 -1.60 11.80
C ARG A 286 -7.49 -1.00 11.28
N ASP A 287 -6.35 -1.62 11.59
CA ASP A 287 -5.02 -1.19 11.14
C ASP A 287 -4.18 -2.42 10.73
N PRO A 288 -3.60 -2.46 9.52
CA PRO A 288 -2.81 -3.61 9.06
C PRO A 288 -1.55 -3.89 9.89
N TYR A 289 -1.13 -2.98 10.77
CA TYR A 289 0.03 -3.13 11.65
C TYR A 289 -0.31 -3.66 13.05
N ILE A 290 -1.59 -3.90 13.36
CA ILE A 290 -2.00 -4.57 14.60
C ILE A 290 -1.76 -6.07 14.44
N GLU A 291 -0.88 -6.61 15.28
CA GLU A 291 -0.53 -8.03 15.36
C GLU A 291 -0.39 -8.72 13.99
N PRO A 292 0.43 -8.19 13.06
CA PRO A 292 0.35 -8.57 11.65
C PRO A 292 0.66 -10.04 11.41
N LEU A 293 1.51 -10.64 12.24
CA LEU A 293 1.79 -12.08 12.19
C LEU A 293 0.58 -12.90 12.64
N ALA A 294 0.04 -12.65 13.84
CA ALA A 294 -1.12 -13.38 14.36
C ALA A 294 -2.37 -13.20 13.49
N MET A 295 -2.55 -12.02 12.90
CA MET A 295 -3.65 -11.67 12.01
C MET A 295 -3.55 -12.28 10.61
N LEU A 296 -2.43 -12.95 10.26
CA LEU A 296 -2.18 -13.44 8.90
C LEU A 296 -2.32 -12.36 7.84
N GLN A 297 -1.77 -11.17 8.12
CA GLN A 297 -1.76 -10.08 7.14
C GLN A 297 -1.01 -10.49 5.86
N PRO A 298 -1.37 -9.98 4.67
CA PRO A 298 -0.88 -10.51 3.39
C PRO A 298 0.64 -10.71 3.26
N PHE A 299 1.47 -9.85 3.86
CA PHE A 299 2.93 -10.00 3.83
C PHE A 299 3.48 -11.03 4.82
N THR A 300 2.98 -11.01 6.05
CA THR A 300 3.42 -11.95 7.10
C THR A 300 2.87 -13.34 6.85
N ASN A 301 1.69 -13.44 6.22
CA ASN A 301 1.08 -14.68 5.80
C ASN A 301 1.89 -15.43 4.72
N MET A 302 2.86 -14.79 4.05
CA MET A 302 3.80 -15.52 3.18
C MET A 302 4.56 -16.63 3.93
N LEU A 303 4.70 -16.51 5.26
CA LEU A 303 5.33 -17.52 6.11
C LEU A 303 4.40 -18.68 6.48
N ALA A 304 3.08 -18.43 6.49
CA ALA A 304 2.05 -19.39 6.90
C ALA A 304 1.29 -20.01 5.71
N GLU A 305 1.36 -19.36 4.55
CA GLU A 305 0.75 -19.75 3.28
C GLU A 305 -0.76 -20.04 3.36
N GLN A 306 -1.46 -19.38 4.28
CA GLN A 306 -2.92 -19.52 4.37
C GLN A 306 -3.58 -18.80 3.18
N PRO A 307 -4.62 -19.37 2.56
CA PRO A 307 -5.31 -18.71 1.45
C PRO A 307 -6.09 -17.51 1.96
N THR A 308 -5.56 -16.30 1.82
CA THR A 308 -6.27 -15.08 2.23
C THR A 308 -7.09 -14.49 1.08
N ILE A 309 -8.31 -14.04 1.36
CA ILE A 309 -9.13 -13.33 0.35
C ILE A 309 -8.57 -11.92 0.09
N THR A 310 -7.86 -11.38 1.08
CA THR A 310 -7.16 -10.11 0.97
C THR A 310 -5.73 -10.34 0.46
N GLY A 311 -5.28 -9.47 -0.44
CA GLY A 311 -3.92 -9.48 -0.97
C GLY A 311 -3.17 -8.20 -0.59
N TYR A 312 -1.92 -8.07 -1.05
CA TYR A 312 -1.22 -6.80 -0.93
C TYR A 312 -1.93 -5.75 -1.81
N GLY A 313 -2.55 -4.75 -1.17
CA GLY A 313 -3.54 -3.87 -1.80
C GLY A 313 -3.13 -3.12 -3.08
N PRO A 314 -1.85 -2.84 -3.38
CA PRO A 314 -1.43 -2.35 -4.70
C PRO A 314 -1.80 -3.26 -5.87
N LEU A 315 -1.88 -4.56 -5.60
CA LEU A 315 -2.19 -5.61 -6.57
C LEU A 315 -3.65 -6.05 -6.49
N LEU A 316 -4.42 -5.51 -5.54
CA LEU A 316 -5.84 -5.83 -5.40
C LEU A 316 -6.60 -5.33 -6.63
N ASN A 317 -7.45 -6.22 -7.15
CA ASN A 317 -8.31 -5.93 -8.28
C ASN A 317 -9.36 -4.88 -7.87
N LYS A 318 -9.60 -3.88 -8.73
CA LYS A 318 -10.62 -2.83 -8.54
C LYS A 318 -12.00 -3.36 -8.20
N TYR A 319 -12.34 -4.55 -8.70
CA TYR A 319 -13.60 -5.21 -8.39
C TYR A 319 -13.66 -5.76 -6.96
N HIS A 320 -12.53 -6.20 -6.38
CA HIS A 320 -12.50 -6.61 -4.96
C HIS A 320 -12.74 -5.40 -4.07
N ARG A 321 -12.11 -4.25 -4.35
CA ARG A 321 -12.40 -2.99 -3.64
C ARG A 321 -13.87 -2.60 -3.77
N ARG A 322 -14.46 -2.76 -4.95
CA ARG A 322 -15.87 -2.41 -5.20
C ARG A 322 -16.85 -3.31 -4.44
N LEU A 323 -16.59 -4.63 -4.41
CA LEU A 323 -17.45 -5.60 -3.72
C LEU A 323 -17.28 -5.57 -2.20
N PHE A 324 -16.04 -5.57 -1.71
CA PHE A 324 -15.73 -5.75 -0.29
C PHE A 324 -15.33 -4.46 0.44
N GLY A 325 -15.09 -3.38 -0.29
CA GLY A 325 -14.63 -2.12 0.30
C GLY A 325 -13.17 -2.12 0.78
N TRP A 326 -12.38 -3.15 0.46
CA TRP A 326 -10.97 -3.18 0.89
C TRP A 326 -10.19 -2.01 0.32
N GLU A 327 -9.43 -1.35 1.19
CA GLU A 327 -8.60 -0.22 0.83
C GLU A 327 -7.25 -0.68 0.23
N LEU A 328 -6.22 0.18 0.26
CA LEU A 328 -4.85 -0.17 -0.13
C LEU A 328 -4.20 -1.22 0.79
N TRP A 329 -4.86 -1.50 1.90
CA TRP A 329 -4.51 -2.49 2.91
C TRP A 329 -5.72 -3.40 3.10
N PRO A 330 -5.57 -4.60 3.69
CA PRO A 330 -6.67 -5.55 3.93
C PRO A 330 -7.71 -5.06 4.98
N THR A 331 -7.83 -3.75 5.17
CA THR A 331 -8.83 -3.09 6.02
C THR A 331 -10.00 -2.63 5.16
N THR A 332 -11.19 -2.57 5.74
CA THR A 332 -12.39 -2.05 5.07
C THR A 332 -13.29 -1.37 6.08
N GLY A 333 -13.77 -0.16 5.74
CA GLY A 333 -14.83 0.52 6.50
C GLY A 333 -16.21 -0.14 6.35
N ARG A 334 -16.35 -1.12 5.45
CA ARG A 334 -17.58 -1.88 5.17
C ARG A 334 -17.65 -3.22 5.89
N TYR A 335 -16.81 -3.46 6.90
CA TYR A 335 -16.75 -4.78 7.55
C TYR A 335 -18.08 -5.21 8.17
N LEU A 336 -18.85 -4.29 8.78
CA LEU A 336 -20.17 -4.59 9.35
C LEU A 336 -21.19 -5.05 8.29
N GLU A 337 -21.13 -4.45 7.10
CA GLU A 337 -21.96 -4.87 5.96
C GLU A 337 -21.62 -6.29 5.54
N LEU A 338 -20.33 -6.63 5.44
CA LEU A 338 -19.90 -7.97 5.05
C LEU A 338 -20.26 -9.02 6.08
N LEU A 339 -20.02 -8.74 7.37
CA LEU A 339 -20.34 -9.64 8.46
C LEU A 339 -21.83 -9.93 8.58
N THR A 340 -22.71 -9.03 8.10
CA THR A 340 -24.17 -9.24 8.13
C THR A 340 -24.73 -9.84 6.84
N ARG A 341 -23.86 -10.24 5.90
CA ARG A 341 -24.21 -10.80 4.58
C ARG A 341 -23.58 -12.17 4.34
N PRO A 342 -24.10 -13.22 5.00
CA PRO A 342 -23.56 -14.57 4.88
C PRO A 342 -23.55 -15.10 3.44
N ALA A 343 -24.55 -14.75 2.63
CA ALA A 343 -24.63 -15.19 1.24
C ALA A 343 -23.47 -14.63 0.42
N LEU A 344 -23.16 -13.33 0.58
CA LEU A 344 -22.03 -12.68 -0.09
C LEU A 344 -20.69 -13.31 0.32
N MET A 345 -20.48 -13.51 1.62
CA MET A 345 -19.26 -14.16 2.13
C MET A 345 -19.09 -15.58 1.58
N SER A 346 -20.17 -16.35 1.58
CA SER A 346 -20.18 -17.75 1.17
C SER A 346 -19.96 -17.92 -0.33
N ARG A 347 -20.48 -17.00 -1.14
CA ARG A 347 -20.31 -16.97 -2.61
C ARG A 347 -18.85 -16.81 -3.05
N TYR A 348 -18.07 -16.10 -2.25
CA TYR A 348 -16.62 -15.93 -2.44
C TYR A 348 -15.78 -16.83 -1.53
N ASN A 349 -16.41 -17.80 -0.87
CA ASN A 349 -15.78 -18.76 0.02
C ASN A 349 -14.93 -18.10 1.12
N ILE A 350 -15.39 -16.97 1.67
CA ILE A 350 -14.80 -16.38 2.88
C ILE A 350 -15.28 -17.23 4.05
N ARG A 351 -14.45 -18.21 4.42
CA ARG A 351 -14.77 -19.22 5.44
C ARG A 351 -14.22 -18.85 6.80
N PHE A 352 -13.02 -18.27 6.86
CA PHE A 352 -12.40 -17.95 8.13
C PHE A 352 -12.25 -16.44 8.29
N ILE A 353 -12.53 -15.93 9.47
CA ILE A 353 -12.26 -14.53 9.84
C ILE A 353 -11.29 -14.54 11.01
N VAL A 354 -10.16 -13.88 10.84
CA VAL A 354 -9.19 -13.65 11.90
C VAL A 354 -9.34 -12.20 12.31
N ALA A 355 -9.94 -11.94 13.47
CA ALA A 355 -10.29 -10.61 13.94
C ALA A 355 -9.35 -10.14 15.04
N GLU A 356 -8.92 -8.87 14.97
CA GLU A 356 -8.20 -8.24 16.09
C GLU A 356 -9.11 -8.13 17.33
N GLU A 357 -8.51 -7.97 18.51
CA GLU A 357 -9.21 -8.01 19.80
C GLU A 357 -10.46 -7.10 19.85
N VAL A 358 -10.36 -5.85 19.36
CA VAL A 358 -11.49 -4.91 19.40
C VAL A 358 -12.61 -5.31 18.44
N LEU A 359 -12.27 -5.78 17.24
CA LEU A 359 -13.27 -6.23 16.26
C LEU A 359 -13.90 -7.57 16.67
N ALA A 360 -13.16 -8.45 17.32
CA ALA A 360 -13.71 -9.66 17.93
C ALA A 360 -14.74 -9.32 19.01
N LYS A 361 -14.45 -8.35 19.89
CA LYS A 361 -15.41 -7.84 20.88
C LYS A 361 -16.66 -7.25 20.23
N GLN A 362 -16.53 -6.55 19.10
CA GLN A 362 -17.69 -6.06 18.34
C GLN A 362 -18.53 -7.20 17.75
N ILE A 363 -17.90 -8.25 17.21
CA ILE A 363 -18.59 -9.43 16.68
C ILE A 363 -19.40 -10.11 17.79
N GLU A 364 -18.78 -10.42 18.93
CA GLU A 364 -19.49 -11.05 20.07
C GLU A 364 -20.64 -10.19 20.59
N TYR A 365 -20.43 -8.87 20.64
CA TYR A 365 -21.49 -7.95 21.06
C TYR A 365 -22.67 -7.93 20.06
N LEU A 366 -22.41 -7.98 18.75
CA LEU A 366 -23.49 -8.08 17.76
C LEU A 366 -24.19 -9.44 17.81
N LYS A 367 -23.45 -10.52 18.07
CA LYS A 367 -24.03 -11.86 18.26
C LYS A 367 -24.96 -11.93 19.46
N SER A 368 -24.62 -11.26 20.57
CA SER A 368 -25.49 -11.22 21.75
C SER A 368 -26.78 -10.42 21.55
N LEU A 369 -26.82 -9.54 20.54
CA LEU A 369 -28.01 -8.77 20.16
C LEU A 369 -28.86 -9.45 19.09
N ALA A 370 -28.37 -10.51 18.45
CA ALA A 370 -29.07 -11.19 17.37
C ALA A 370 -30.19 -12.12 17.92
N PRO A 371 -31.36 -12.21 17.26
CA PRO A 371 -31.76 -11.46 16.08
C PRO A 371 -32.32 -10.08 16.47
N LEU A 372 -31.63 -9.02 16.06
CA LEU A 372 -32.21 -7.67 16.05
C LEU A 372 -32.82 -7.48 14.66
N GLU A 373 -34.14 -7.39 14.57
CA GLU A 373 -34.82 -7.25 13.27
C GLU A 373 -34.69 -5.83 12.71
N ALA A 374 -34.93 -5.70 11.41
CA ALA A 374 -35.02 -4.39 10.76
C ALA A 374 -36.39 -3.78 11.09
N ASP A 375 -36.39 -2.55 11.60
CA ASP A 375 -37.62 -1.79 11.87
C ASP A 375 -37.99 -0.88 10.69
N ALA A 376 -39.23 -0.36 10.69
CA ALA A 376 -39.77 0.54 9.66
C ALA A 376 -39.16 1.97 9.64
N LEU A 377 -38.05 2.19 10.35
CA LEU A 377 -37.38 3.48 10.38
C LEU A 377 -36.74 3.77 9.01
N GLU A 378 -37.22 4.80 8.33
CA GLU A 378 -36.60 5.37 7.13
C GLU A 378 -36.55 6.90 7.24
N LEU A 379 -35.38 7.44 7.60
CA LEU A 379 -35.14 8.87 7.73
C LEU A 379 -34.49 9.42 6.47
N VAL A 380 -35.14 10.38 5.80
CA VAL A 380 -34.58 11.08 4.64
C VAL A 380 -33.71 12.24 5.13
N LEU A 381 -32.40 12.16 4.86
CA LEU A 381 -31.43 13.18 5.27
C LEU A 381 -31.13 14.18 4.14
N VAL A 382 -31.10 13.71 2.89
CA VAL A 382 -30.93 14.52 1.68
C VAL A 382 -31.82 13.95 0.59
N ASP A 383 -32.77 14.74 0.12
CA ASP A 383 -33.64 14.37 -1.00
C ASP A 383 -33.10 14.92 -2.33
N GLN A 384 -32.85 16.22 -2.39
CA GLN A 384 -32.34 16.90 -3.59
C GLN A 384 -30.81 16.89 -3.67
N PRO A 385 -30.22 16.92 -4.88
CA PRO A 385 -28.77 16.95 -5.06
C PRO A 385 -28.11 18.11 -4.32
N MET A 386 -27.14 17.78 -3.47
CA MET A 386 -26.31 18.73 -2.73
C MET A 386 -24.86 18.62 -3.21
N VAL A 387 -24.22 19.76 -3.46
CA VAL A 387 -22.80 19.83 -3.82
C VAL A 387 -21.94 19.92 -2.55
N MET A 388 -20.90 19.09 -2.47
CA MET A 388 -19.89 19.14 -1.42
C MET A 388 -18.52 19.48 -2.01
N MET A 389 -17.84 20.46 -1.41
CA MET A 389 -16.51 20.92 -1.83
C MET A 389 -15.67 21.28 -0.61
N ASN A 390 -14.51 20.65 -0.43
CA ASN A 390 -13.49 21.01 0.58
C ASN A 390 -14.09 21.45 1.93
N GLY A 391 -14.84 20.54 2.56
CA GLY A 391 -15.61 20.83 3.76
C GLY A 391 -16.49 19.66 4.18
N GLY A 392 -17.13 19.83 5.34
CA GLY A 392 -17.98 18.82 5.96
C GLY A 392 -19.40 19.27 6.17
N GLN A 393 -20.35 18.35 6.04
CA GLN A 393 -21.73 18.49 6.48
C GLN A 393 -22.03 17.40 7.50
N ALA A 394 -22.72 17.74 8.58
CA ALA A 394 -23.14 16.80 9.61
C ALA A 394 -24.67 16.83 9.79
N TRP A 395 -25.22 15.70 10.18
CA TRP A 395 -26.63 15.50 10.51
C TRP A 395 -26.74 14.80 11.85
N SER A 396 -27.65 15.29 12.70
CA SER A 396 -28.09 14.55 13.88
C SER A 396 -28.86 13.30 13.44
N ILE A 397 -28.55 12.17 14.05
CA ILE A 397 -29.17 10.88 13.72
C ILE A 397 -29.79 10.25 14.97
N PRO A 398 -30.60 9.19 14.85
CA PRO A 398 -31.19 8.51 16.01
C PRO A 398 -30.13 8.09 17.03
N GLN A 399 -30.46 8.22 18.31
CA GLN A 399 -29.53 7.92 19.41
C GLN A 399 -29.68 6.49 19.94
N GLU A 400 -30.77 5.81 19.56
CA GLU A 400 -31.13 4.47 19.99
C GLU A 400 -30.09 3.44 19.57
N GLN A 401 -29.87 2.46 20.43
CA GLN A 401 -28.99 1.34 20.14
C GLN A 401 -29.47 0.57 18.92
N GLY A 402 -28.56 0.25 18.01
CA GLY A 402 -28.91 -0.56 16.85
C GLY A 402 -27.86 -0.51 15.76
N LEU A 403 -28.01 -1.44 14.81
CA LEU A 403 -27.30 -1.41 13.55
C LEU A 403 -28.09 -0.54 12.56
N TYR A 404 -27.41 0.43 11.95
CA TYR A 404 -27.99 1.34 11.00
C TYR A 404 -27.32 1.19 9.64
N LYS A 405 -28.10 1.42 8.60
CA LYS A 405 -27.66 1.47 7.20
C LYS A 405 -27.98 2.83 6.61
N ILE A 406 -26.96 3.49 6.06
CA ILE A 406 -27.15 4.65 5.21
C ILE A 406 -27.01 4.25 3.73
N ARG A 407 -27.99 4.63 2.93
CA ARG A 407 -27.98 4.53 1.47
C ARG A 407 -27.90 5.94 0.89
N PHE A 408 -27.01 6.18 -0.06
CA PHE A 408 -26.90 7.46 -0.74
C PHE A 408 -26.36 7.28 -2.15
N SER A 409 -26.65 8.23 -3.04
CA SER A 409 -26.04 8.28 -4.36
C SER A 409 -25.04 9.43 -4.44
N ALA A 410 -23.87 9.17 -5.03
CA ALA A 410 -22.84 10.19 -5.23
C ALA A 410 -22.26 10.14 -6.64
N ARG A 411 -21.81 11.29 -7.13
CA ARG A 411 -20.95 11.43 -8.33
C ARG A 411 -19.92 12.54 -8.13
N ARG A 412 -18.80 12.47 -8.83
CA ARG A 412 -17.74 13.50 -8.80
C ARG A 412 -17.80 14.40 -10.02
N PHE A 413 -17.28 15.62 -9.89
CA PHE A 413 -17.05 16.48 -11.05
C PHE A 413 -15.85 16.02 -11.88
N ARG A 414 -15.91 16.26 -13.20
CA ARG A 414 -14.89 15.81 -14.15
C ARG A 414 -13.51 16.39 -13.81
N LYS A 415 -12.47 15.55 -13.82
CA LYS A 415 -11.04 15.85 -13.56
C LYS A 415 -10.62 16.14 -12.10
N ASP A 416 -11.55 16.26 -11.15
CA ASP A 416 -11.18 16.54 -9.76
C ASP A 416 -10.78 15.25 -9.01
N ASP A 417 -9.62 15.28 -8.35
CA ASP A 417 -9.29 14.31 -7.30
C ASP A 417 -10.25 14.51 -6.13
N LEU A 418 -10.77 13.42 -5.58
CA LEU A 418 -11.80 13.46 -4.54
C LEU A 418 -11.53 12.37 -3.52
N GLN A 419 -11.63 12.75 -2.26
CA GLN A 419 -11.77 11.81 -1.16
C GLN A 419 -12.95 12.24 -0.29
N LEU A 420 -13.94 11.37 -0.17
CA LEU A 420 -15.12 11.55 0.66
C LEU A 420 -14.99 10.67 1.91
N PHE A 421 -14.91 11.29 3.08
CA PHE A 421 -14.93 10.59 4.35
C PHE A 421 -16.29 10.69 4.99
N ILE A 422 -16.84 9.55 5.37
CA ILE A 422 -18.08 9.43 6.10
C ILE A 422 -17.73 8.89 7.47
N ARG A 423 -18.19 9.52 8.53
CA ARG A 423 -17.86 9.12 9.91
C ARG A 423 -19.01 9.35 10.85
N ILE A 424 -19.07 8.51 11.88
CA ILE A 424 -19.94 8.73 13.03
C ILE A 424 -19.13 9.46 14.11
N GLY A 425 -19.60 10.65 14.47
CA GLY A 425 -19.06 11.47 15.56
C GLY A 425 -19.62 11.09 16.92
N SER A 426 -18.98 11.58 17.98
CA SER A 426 -19.49 11.52 19.37
C SER A 426 -19.70 10.12 19.95
N LEU A 427 -19.12 9.08 19.35
CA LEU A 427 -19.06 7.74 19.93
C LEU A 427 -17.93 7.68 20.97
N ALA A 428 -18.24 8.01 22.22
CA ALA A 428 -17.33 7.90 23.36
C ALA A 428 -17.08 6.44 23.81
N SER A 429 -17.00 5.50 22.85
CA SER A 429 -16.80 4.07 23.10
C SER A 429 -15.41 3.65 22.66
N THR A 430 -14.68 2.95 23.52
CA THR A 430 -13.36 2.37 23.17
C THR A 430 -13.48 1.22 22.17
N ILE A 431 -14.66 0.58 22.11
CA ILE A 431 -14.95 -0.54 21.22
C ILE A 431 -15.53 -0.02 19.90
N TRP A 432 -16.51 0.89 19.95
CA TRP A 432 -17.26 1.36 18.77
C TRP A 432 -16.77 2.70 18.21
N GLY A 433 -15.74 3.30 18.81
CA GLY A 433 -15.17 4.57 18.37
C GLY A 433 -14.55 4.50 16.98
N GLY A 434 -14.61 5.62 16.25
CA GLY A 434 -13.86 5.79 15.00
C GLY A 434 -14.44 5.09 13.77
N GLN A 435 -15.70 4.65 13.80
CA GLN A 435 -16.40 4.08 12.64
C GLN A 435 -16.42 5.09 11.47
N ASN A 436 -15.84 4.70 10.34
CA ASN A 436 -15.75 5.52 9.16
C ASN A 436 -15.74 4.71 7.86
N LEU A 437 -16.04 5.39 6.75
CA LEU A 437 -15.92 4.91 5.39
C LEU A 437 -15.18 5.97 4.57
N SER A 438 -14.14 5.55 3.84
CA SER A 438 -13.44 6.40 2.88
C SER A 438 -13.76 5.98 1.44
N LEU A 439 -14.28 6.91 0.65
CA LEU A 439 -14.52 6.74 -0.78
C LEU A 439 -13.60 7.66 -1.57
N SER A 440 -12.92 7.09 -2.56
CA SER A 440 -11.98 7.80 -3.44
C SER A 440 -12.63 8.18 -4.77
N THR A 441 -11.90 8.94 -5.60
CA THR A 441 -12.22 9.23 -7.00
C THR A 441 -12.61 7.97 -7.80
N TRP A 442 -12.02 6.82 -7.48
CA TRP A 442 -12.31 5.54 -8.13
C TRP A 442 -13.68 4.99 -7.76
N ASP A 443 -14.05 5.11 -6.49
CA ASP A 443 -15.28 4.55 -5.95
C ASP A 443 -16.49 5.35 -6.47
N ILE A 444 -16.42 6.68 -6.40
CA ILE A 444 -17.53 7.59 -6.74
C ILE A 444 -17.74 7.72 -8.26
N GLY A 445 -16.67 7.90 -9.06
CA GLY A 445 -16.80 8.05 -10.51
C GLY A 445 -17.61 9.28 -10.97
N GLU A 446 -17.71 9.50 -12.28
CA GLU A 446 -18.40 10.68 -12.87
C GLU A 446 -19.92 10.48 -13.04
N GLU A 447 -20.35 9.23 -13.10
CA GLU A 447 -21.76 8.87 -13.15
C GLU A 447 -22.32 8.71 -11.74
N TRP A 448 -23.64 8.86 -11.60
CA TRP A 448 -24.31 8.54 -10.35
C TRP A 448 -24.11 7.08 -9.98
N ARG A 449 -23.69 6.86 -8.75
CA ARG A 449 -23.54 5.54 -8.13
C ARG A 449 -24.15 5.55 -6.75
N THR A 450 -24.78 4.44 -6.40
CA THR A 450 -25.41 4.24 -5.10
C THR A 450 -24.46 3.46 -4.19
N PHE A 451 -24.35 3.90 -2.95
CA PHE A 451 -23.54 3.32 -1.91
C PHE A 451 -24.43 2.96 -0.73
N GLU A 452 -24.07 1.87 -0.06
CA GLU A 452 -24.61 1.51 1.24
C GLU A 452 -23.45 1.42 2.23
N TRP A 453 -23.68 1.87 3.45
CA TRP A 453 -22.72 1.74 4.54
C TRP A 453 -23.45 1.42 5.84
N TYR A 454 -22.86 0.51 6.62
CA TYR A 454 -23.41 0.01 7.86
C TYR A 454 -22.55 0.50 9.02
N PHE A 455 -23.19 0.97 10.08
CA PHE A 455 -22.54 1.41 11.30
C PHE A 455 -23.43 1.08 12.51
N PHE A 456 -22.82 0.94 13.67
CA PHE A 456 -23.49 0.56 14.89
C PHE A 456 -23.46 1.66 15.94
N ILE A 457 -24.61 1.89 16.58
CA ILE A 457 -24.76 2.80 17.71
C ILE A 457 -24.91 1.96 18.99
N PRO A 458 -23.96 2.04 19.96
CA PRO A 458 -24.01 1.27 21.20
C PRO A 458 -24.98 1.90 22.21
N GLY A 459 -25.63 1.11 23.07
CA GLY A 459 -26.58 1.60 24.09
C GLY A 459 -25.97 2.37 25.28
N GLU A 460 -24.68 2.72 25.21
CA GLU A 460 -23.97 3.41 26.28
C GLU A 460 -24.40 4.89 26.43
N LYS A 461 -24.34 5.45 27.64
CA LYS A 461 -24.60 6.88 27.91
C LYS A 461 -23.51 7.74 27.27
N ARG A 462 -23.90 8.82 26.59
CA ARG A 462 -23.01 9.72 25.84
C ARG A 462 -23.11 11.15 26.35
N SER A 463 -22.03 11.91 26.18
CA SER A 463 -21.97 13.33 26.53
C SER A 463 -22.55 14.24 25.46
N HIS A 464 -22.66 13.76 24.22
CA HIS A 464 -23.15 14.51 23.05
C HIS A 464 -23.98 13.60 22.16
N ASP A 465 -24.85 14.21 21.36
CA ASP A 465 -25.61 13.51 20.33
C ASP A 465 -24.68 12.93 19.27
N VAL A 466 -25.04 11.74 18.79
CA VAL A 466 -24.38 11.08 17.66
C VAL A 466 -24.72 11.83 16.38
N GLU A 467 -23.66 12.20 15.66
CA GLU A 467 -23.74 12.88 14.37
C GLU A 467 -23.15 12.02 13.26
N LEU A 468 -23.82 12.00 12.12
CA LEU A 468 -23.28 11.47 10.88
C LEU A 468 -22.66 12.62 10.09
N SER A 469 -21.39 12.53 9.74
CA SER A 469 -20.72 13.59 8.96
C SER A 469 -20.08 13.06 7.69
N PHE A 470 -20.28 13.82 6.61
CA PHE A 470 -19.65 13.63 5.31
C PHE A 470 -18.64 14.75 5.12
N ASN A 471 -17.41 14.43 4.71
CA ASN A 471 -16.33 15.40 4.51
C ASN A 471 -15.65 15.15 3.17
N ALA A 472 -15.79 16.10 2.24
CA ALA A 472 -15.15 16.04 0.93
C ALA A 472 -13.81 16.78 0.94
N HIS A 473 -12.74 16.14 0.49
CA HIS A 473 -11.42 16.72 0.33
C HIS A 473 -10.96 16.70 -1.13
N PHE A 474 -10.13 17.70 -1.46
CA PHE A 474 -9.38 17.88 -2.71
C PHE A 474 -10.20 18.24 -3.94
N GLY A 475 -11.48 17.90 -3.96
CA GLY A 475 -12.36 18.11 -5.10
C GLY A 475 -13.80 18.28 -4.70
N ARG A 476 -14.65 18.11 -5.71
CA ARG A 476 -16.10 18.33 -5.63
C ARG A 476 -16.87 17.06 -5.93
N CYS A 477 -17.95 16.85 -5.18
CA CYS A 477 -18.92 15.81 -5.46
C CYS A 477 -20.35 16.31 -5.25
N GLU A 478 -21.29 15.59 -5.85
CA GLU A 478 -22.72 15.76 -5.60
C GLU A 478 -23.23 14.51 -4.90
N ILE A 479 -24.09 14.71 -3.91
CA ILE A 479 -24.76 13.66 -3.14
C ILE A 479 -26.27 13.88 -3.21
N ARG A 480 -27.03 12.80 -3.35
CA ARG A 480 -28.50 12.80 -3.35
C ARG A 480 -29.06 11.49 -2.76
N ASP A 481 -30.38 11.42 -2.62
CA ASP A 481 -31.11 10.21 -2.21
C ASP A 481 -30.54 9.60 -0.91
N MET A 482 -30.15 10.43 0.05
CA MET A 482 -29.53 9.99 1.30
C MET A 482 -30.59 9.60 2.31
N ARG A 483 -30.66 8.29 2.59
CA ARG A 483 -31.66 7.68 3.47
C ARG A 483 -30.97 6.83 4.54
N LEU A 484 -31.41 7.00 5.77
CA LEU A 484 -30.97 6.23 6.92
C LEU A 484 -32.07 5.26 7.34
N SER A 485 -31.70 4.00 7.59
CA SER A 485 -32.63 2.95 8.00
C SER A 485 -32.00 2.05 9.08
N ARG A 486 -32.81 1.36 9.87
CA ARG A 486 -32.33 0.32 10.79
C ARG A 486 -32.10 -0.97 10.00
N ALA A 487 -30.99 -1.64 10.26
CA ALA A 487 -30.62 -2.88 9.61
C ALA A 487 -30.69 -4.05 10.59
N ALA A 488 -31.07 -5.23 10.08
CA ALA A 488 -31.10 -6.44 10.87
C ALA A 488 -29.67 -6.93 11.18
N VAL A 489 -29.48 -7.51 12.36
CA VAL A 489 -28.21 -8.14 12.77
C VAL A 489 -28.29 -9.65 12.51
N ARG A 490 -27.50 -10.15 11.57
CA ARG A 490 -27.41 -11.57 11.19
C ARG A 490 -25.98 -12.08 11.35
N MET A 491 -25.68 -12.76 12.46
CA MET A 491 -24.34 -13.24 12.83
C MET A 491 -24.33 -14.72 13.24
N ASP A 492 -25.45 -15.41 13.06
CA ASP A 492 -25.67 -16.83 13.38
C ASP A 492 -24.77 -17.78 12.58
N HIS A 493 -24.40 -17.39 11.36
CA HIS A 493 -23.46 -18.13 10.52
C HIS A 493 -22.00 -18.09 10.99
N LEU A 494 -21.64 -17.27 11.97
CA LEU A 494 -20.26 -17.16 12.48
C LEU A 494 -20.08 -17.94 13.78
N GLU A 495 -19.33 -19.04 13.73
CA GLU A 495 -18.95 -19.82 14.89
C GLU A 495 -17.59 -19.38 15.45
N TYR A 496 -17.50 -19.26 16.77
CA TYR A 496 -16.23 -19.01 17.46
C TYR A 496 -15.36 -20.26 17.46
N ARG A 497 -14.06 -20.12 17.19
CA ARG A 497 -13.12 -21.25 17.13
C ARG A 497 -11.96 -21.15 18.12
N GLY A 498 -11.57 -19.95 18.52
CA GLY A 498 -10.57 -19.76 19.56
C GLY A 498 -9.93 -18.38 19.53
N THR A 499 -9.24 -18.04 20.62
CA THR A 499 -8.53 -16.77 20.79
C THR A 499 -7.10 -17.05 21.24
N ASP A 500 -6.13 -16.41 20.62
CA ASP A 500 -4.75 -16.43 21.11
C ASP A 500 -4.65 -15.56 22.37
N SER A 501 -4.31 -16.19 23.50
CA SER A 501 -4.20 -15.53 24.80
C SER A 501 -3.13 -14.45 24.86
N ASN A 502 -2.11 -14.50 23.98
CA ASN A 502 -1.02 -13.52 23.99
C ASN A 502 -1.37 -12.24 23.23
N THR A 503 -2.15 -12.36 22.16
CA THR A 503 -2.43 -11.27 21.23
C THR A 503 -3.88 -10.79 21.25
N GLY A 504 -4.80 -11.57 21.82
CA GLY A 504 -6.24 -11.30 21.79
C GLY A 504 -6.89 -11.54 20.42
N VAL A 505 -6.12 -11.99 19.43
CA VAL A 505 -6.62 -12.29 18.08
C VAL A 505 -7.53 -13.51 18.11
N THR A 506 -8.69 -13.40 17.49
CA THR A 506 -9.75 -14.41 17.55
C THR A 506 -10.09 -14.96 16.16
N LEU A 507 -10.26 -16.28 16.07
CA LEU A 507 -10.67 -17.00 14.87
C LEU A 507 -12.17 -17.32 14.90
N TYR A 508 -12.83 -16.99 13.79
CA TYR A 508 -14.21 -17.34 13.50
C TYR A 508 -14.31 -18.18 12.24
N GLU A 509 -15.30 -19.07 12.19
CA GLU A 509 -15.68 -19.81 10.99
C GLU A 509 -17.08 -19.41 10.53
N ASN A 510 -17.18 -18.98 9.28
CA ASN A 510 -18.43 -18.89 8.53
C ASN A 510 -18.82 -20.30 8.06
N VAL A 511 -19.78 -20.91 8.75
CA VAL A 511 -20.25 -22.28 8.45
C VAL A 511 -21.08 -22.37 7.18
N SER A 512 -21.45 -21.24 6.57
CA SER A 512 -22.21 -21.19 5.32
C SER A 512 -21.32 -21.24 4.06
N ALA A 513 -19.99 -21.28 4.20
CA ALA A 513 -19.05 -21.24 3.07
C ALA A 513 -19.22 -22.44 2.10
N ARG A 514 -19.15 -22.17 0.79
CA ARG A 514 -19.44 -23.15 -0.29
C ARG A 514 -18.27 -24.06 -0.68
N GLY A 515 -17.08 -23.82 -0.15
CA GLY A 515 -15.85 -24.55 -0.50
C GLY A 515 -15.03 -23.87 -1.62
N LYS A 516 -13.77 -24.31 -1.76
CA LYS A 516 -12.72 -23.72 -2.63
C LYS A 516 -13.06 -23.65 -4.11
N VAL A 517 -13.83 -24.61 -4.57
CA VAL A 517 -14.31 -24.76 -5.93
C VAL A 517 -15.70 -25.36 -5.79
N TYR A 518 -16.68 -24.88 -6.54
CA TYR A 518 -18.05 -25.39 -6.46
C TYR A 518 -18.74 -25.34 -7.82
N PHE A 519 -19.78 -26.16 -7.99
CA PHE A 519 -20.66 -26.08 -9.15
C PHE A 519 -21.84 -25.15 -8.85
N ALA A 520 -22.11 -24.19 -9.73
CA ALA A 520 -23.22 -23.26 -9.58
C ALA A 520 -24.56 -24.00 -9.70
N GLN A 521 -25.49 -23.73 -8.78
CA GLN A 521 -26.84 -24.32 -8.80
C GLN A 521 -27.72 -23.73 -9.91
N ALA A 522 -27.55 -22.43 -10.16
CA ALA A 522 -28.19 -21.70 -11.24
C ALA A 522 -27.18 -20.70 -11.81
N ALA A 523 -27.24 -20.46 -13.12
CA ALA A 523 -26.44 -19.43 -13.75
C ALA A 523 -27.29 -18.59 -14.71
N MET A 524 -26.98 -17.30 -14.79
CA MET A 524 -27.63 -16.37 -15.71
C MET A 524 -26.56 -15.60 -16.50
N PRO A 525 -26.68 -15.50 -17.83
CA PRO A 525 -25.78 -14.68 -18.63
C PRO A 525 -26.07 -13.20 -18.40
N ILE A 526 -25.01 -12.38 -18.41
CA ILE A 526 -25.13 -10.93 -18.51
C ILE A 526 -24.94 -10.53 -19.98
N ASP A 527 -26.01 -10.07 -20.65
CA ASP A 527 -25.98 -9.61 -22.05
C ASP A 527 -25.16 -8.32 -22.22
N GLU A 528 -24.26 -8.28 -23.21
CA GLU A 528 -23.34 -7.15 -23.41
C GLU A 528 -23.66 -6.26 -24.62
N PRO A 529 -23.60 -4.92 -24.45
CA PRO A 529 -22.99 -4.07 -25.46
C PRO A 529 -21.94 -3.09 -24.88
N ARG A 530 -20.76 -3.06 -25.53
CA ARG A 530 -19.70 -2.02 -25.62
C ARG A 530 -19.10 -1.37 -24.36
N ASP A 531 -19.59 -1.63 -23.14
CA ASP A 531 -19.02 -1.07 -21.89
C ASP A 531 -18.80 -2.17 -20.81
N PHE A 532 -17.86 -3.06 -21.13
CA PHE A 532 -17.56 -4.35 -20.47
C PHE A 532 -17.48 -4.30 -18.93
N GLU A 533 -17.06 -3.17 -18.34
CA GLU A 533 -16.72 -3.11 -16.92
C GLU A 533 -17.78 -2.44 -16.03
N THR A 534 -18.46 -1.41 -16.55
CA THR A 534 -19.37 -0.57 -15.77
C THR A 534 -20.74 -1.23 -15.61
N ARG A 535 -21.25 -1.89 -16.66
CA ARG A 535 -22.55 -2.59 -16.63
C ARG A 535 -22.48 -3.91 -15.88
N ARG A 536 -21.40 -4.69 -16.08
CA ARG A 536 -21.15 -5.93 -15.34
C ARG A 536 -21.19 -5.69 -13.83
N MET A 537 -20.50 -4.66 -13.34
CA MET A 537 -20.51 -4.36 -11.92
C MET A 537 -21.82 -3.80 -11.41
N ARG A 538 -22.59 -3.07 -12.22
CA ARG A 538 -23.94 -2.62 -11.83
C ARG A 538 -24.91 -3.79 -11.69
N ALA A 539 -24.87 -4.76 -12.61
CA ALA A 539 -25.68 -5.96 -12.55
C ALA A 539 -25.29 -6.82 -11.35
N VAL A 540 -23.98 -7.01 -11.14
CA VAL A 540 -23.42 -7.72 -10.00
C VAL A 540 -23.78 -7.02 -8.69
N GLU A 541 -23.69 -5.70 -8.60
CA GLU A 541 -24.17 -4.93 -7.44
C GLU A 541 -25.66 -5.18 -7.19
N HIS A 542 -26.53 -4.93 -8.17
CA HIS A 542 -27.98 -5.06 -7.99
C HIS A 542 -28.43 -6.46 -7.57
N VAL A 543 -27.77 -7.52 -8.06
CA VAL A 543 -28.13 -8.92 -7.78
C VAL A 543 -27.43 -9.45 -6.52
N LEU A 544 -26.17 -9.10 -6.27
CA LEU A 544 -25.47 -9.51 -5.04
C LEU A 544 -26.01 -8.85 -3.76
N PHE A 545 -26.81 -7.78 -3.89
CA PHE A 545 -27.40 -7.09 -2.75
C PHE A 545 -28.73 -7.71 -2.26
N ASP A 546 -29.26 -8.75 -2.91
CA ASP A 546 -30.31 -9.61 -2.33
C ASP A 546 -29.70 -10.91 -1.81
N ASP A 547 -29.58 -11.03 -0.47
CA ASP A 547 -29.01 -12.23 0.18
C ASP A 547 -29.79 -13.52 -0.12
N ARG A 548 -31.00 -13.43 -0.69
CA ARG A 548 -31.81 -14.60 -1.08
C ARG A 548 -31.49 -15.12 -2.47
N ASP A 549 -30.87 -14.32 -3.34
CA ASP A 549 -30.54 -14.74 -4.71
C ASP A 549 -29.19 -15.46 -4.75
N THR A 550 -29.26 -16.77 -5.00
CA THR A 550 -28.09 -17.64 -5.08
C THR A 550 -27.59 -17.85 -6.51
N THR A 551 -28.24 -17.23 -7.51
CA THR A 551 -27.93 -17.37 -8.94
C THR A 551 -26.57 -16.80 -9.26
N THR A 552 -25.69 -17.61 -9.84
CA THR A 552 -24.37 -17.18 -10.31
C THR A 552 -24.50 -16.37 -11.61
N LEU A 553 -23.96 -15.17 -11.62
CA LEU A 553 -23.97 -14.33 -12.81
C LEU A 553 -22.72 -14.60 -13.64
N VAL A 554 -22.87 -14.89 -14.92
CA VAL A 554 -21.78 -15.30 -15.79
C VAL A 554 -21.64 -14.34 -16.97
N SER A 555 -20.39 -14.03 -17.33
CA SER A 555 -20.04 -13.20 -18.49
C SER A 555 -18.76 -13.72 -19.14
N SER A 556 -18.51 -13.46 -20.42
CA SER A 556 -17.28 -13.84 -21.12
C SER A 556 -16.88 -12.80 -22.15
N GLN A 557 -15.60 -12.80 -22.52
CA GLN A 557 -15.08 -12.01 -23.64
C GLN A 557 -15.29 -12.70 -25.00
N SER A 558 -15.46 -14.02 -25.00
CA SER A 558 -15.75 -14.81 -26.19
C SER A 558 -17.23 -15.15 -26.26
N GLU A 559 -17.73 -15.43 -27.47
CA GLU A 559 -19.06 -16.02 -27.61
C GLU A 559 -19.12 -17.34 -26.84
N TYR A 560 -20.14 -17.48 -26.00
CA TYR A 560 -20.43 -18.69 -25.24
C TYR A 560 -21.94 -18.87 -25.19
N THR A 561 -22.38 -20.12 -25.08
CA THR A 561 -23.79 -20.44 -24.88
C THR A 561 -23.94 -21.08 -23.52
N LEU A 562 -24.67 -20.42 -22.62
CA LEU A 562 -25.04 -21.01 -21.35
C LEU A 562 -26.06 -22.15 -21.60
N PRO A 563 -25.89 -23.34 -21.02
CA PRO A 563 -26.89 -24.40 -21.14
C PRO A 563 -28.24 -23.98 -20.51
N ARG A 564 -29.36 -24.47 -21.07
CA ARG A 564 -30.73 -24.13 -20.60
C ARG A 564 -31.07 -24.70 -19.21
N GLY A 565 -30.21 -25.57 -18.67
CA GLY A 565 -30.25 -26.11 -17.32
C GLY A 565 -28.84 -26.55 -16.92
N LEU A 566 -28.54 -26.55 -15.62
CA LEU A 566 -27.25 -26.97 -15.10
C LEU A 566 -27.34 -28.37 -14.49
N GLY A 567 -26.36 -29.21 -14.81
CA GLY A 567 -26.16 -30.48 -14.13
C GLY A 567 -25.48 -30.32 -12.76
N GLU A 568 -25.52 -31.37 -11.98
CA GLU A 568 -24.74 -31.47 -10.75
C GLU A 568 -23.33 -31.96 -11.06
N GLY A 569 -22.35 -31.41 -10.34
CA GLY A 569 -20.97 -31.85 -10.43
C GLY A 569 -20.34 -32.05 -9.05
N LYS A 570 -19.29 -32.84 -9.00
CA LYS A 570 -18.46 -33.10 -7.83
C LYS A 570 -17.00 -32.85 -8.15
N ILE A 571 -16.29 -32.26 -7.19
CA ILE A 571 -14.85 -32.15 -7.27
C ILE A 571 -14.25 -33.42 -6.66
N LEU A 572 -13.41 -34.11 -7.42
CA LEU A 572 -12.76 -35.35 -7.03
C LEU A 572 -11.38 -35.07 -6.42
N GLU A 573 -10.59 -34.22 -7.09
CA GLU A 573 -9.23 -33.85 -6.67
C GLU A 573 -8.95 -32.37 -6.98
N ILE A 574 -8.13 -31.72 -6.15
CA ILE A 574 -7.67 -30.35 -6.34
C ILE A 574 -6.20 -30.24 -5.96
N GLU A 575 -5.37 -29.79 -6.89
CA GLU A 575 -3.99 -29.39 -6.65
C GLU A 575 -3.79 -27.93 -7.06
N GLN A 576 -3.15 -27.14 -6.19
CA GLN A 576 -2.86 -25.74 -6.46
C GLN A 576 -1.36 -25.50 -6.49
N HIS A 577 -0.91 -24.91 -7.58
CA HIS A 577 0.47 -24.47 -7.77
C HIS A 577 0.53 -22.94 -7.88
N THR A 578 1.73 -22.38 -7.92
CA THR A 578 1.92 -20.92 -8.00
C THR A 578 1.29 -20.29 -9.24
N HIS A 579 1.23 -21.02 -10.35
CA HIS A 579 0.75 -20.53 -11.65
C HIS A 579 -0.29 -21.44 -12.32
N SER A 580 -0.66 -22.56 -11.69
CA SER A 580 -1.71 -23.45 -12.17
C SER A 580 -2.64 -23.90 -11.05
N ILE A 581 -3.86 -24.26 -11.44
CA ILE A 581 -4.83 -24.97 -10.59
C ILE A 581 -5.28 -26.18 -11.38
N ASP A 582 -5.05 -27.35 -10.83
CA ASP A 582 -5.34 -28.64 -11.44
C ASP A 582 -6.49 -29.29 -10.67
N LEU A 583 -7.52 -29.72 -11.39
CA LEU A 583 -8.77 -30.20 -10.84
C LEU A 583 -9.18 -31.48 -11.56
N LYS A 584 -9.64 -32.45 -10.80
CA LYS A 584 -10.38 -33.59 -11.36
C LYS A 584 -11.84 -33.44 -10.97
N VAL A 585 -12.74 -33.44 -11.94
CA VAL A 585 -14.17 -33.18 -11.70
C VAL A 585 -15.05 -34.23 -12.38
N GLY A 586 -16.17 -34.56 -11.76
CA GLY A 586 -17.21 -35.41 -12.34
C GLY A 586 -18.52 -34.65 -12.46
N VAL A 587 -19.14 -34.67 -13.63
CA VAL A 587 -20.42 -33.98 -13.93
C VAL A 587 -21.45 -34.97 -14.44
N VAL A 588 -22.70 -34.84 -13.98
CA VAL A 588 -23.77 -35.83 -14.24
C VAL A 588 -24.91 -35.21 -15.04
N ASN A 589 -25.43 -35.98 -16.02
CA ASN A 589 -26.61 -35.71 -16.85
C ASN A 589 -26.56 -34.50 -17.80
N MET A 590 -26.18 -33.32 -17.30
CA MET A 590 -26.20 -32.05 -18.04
C MET A 590 -24.90 -31.26 -17.80
N PRO A 591 -24.52 -30.36 -18.73
CA PRO A 591 -23.36 -29.49 -18.49
C PRO A 591 -23.53 -28.67 -17.22
N ALA A 592 -22.44 -28.46 -16.49
CA ALA A 592 -22.42 -27.74 -15.23
C ALA A 592 -21.44 -26.55 -15.29
N VAL A 593 -21.71 -25.51 -14.50
CA VAL A 593 -20.81 -24.35 -14.40
C VAL A 593 -19.93 -24.53 -13.18
N LEU A 594 -18.64 -24.77 -13.42
CA LEU A 594 -17.61 -24.88 -12.39
C LEU A 594 -17.12 -23.48 -12.04
N VAL A 595 -17.19 -23.09 -10.77
CA VAL A 595 -16.77 -21.78 -10.27
C VAL A 595 -15.55 -21.94 -9.36
N ILE A 596 -14.52 -21.13 -9.63
CA ILE A 596 -13.32 -21.00 -8.81
C ILE A 596 -13.29 -19.58 -8.23
N PRO A 597 -13.72 -19.42 -6.97
CA PRO A 597 -13.56 -18.19 -6.21
C PRO A 597 -12.14 -17.61 -6.28
N GLY A 598 -12.06 -16.28 -6.28
CA GLY A 598 -10.80 -15.52 -6.36
C GLY A 598 -10.57 -14.85 -7.71
N GLY A 599 -9.61 -13.93 -7.75
CA GLY A 599 -9.53 -12.90 -8.78
C GLY A 599 -9.49 -13.36 -10.25
N TYR A 600 -10.51 -12.95 -10.99
CA TYR A 600 -10.63 -13.05 -12.44
C TYR A 600 -9.61 -12.15 -13.14
N ASP A 601 -8.95 -12.73 -14.14
CA ASP A 601 -8.08 -12.07 -15.09
C ASP A 601 -8.20 -12.79 -16.43
N HIS A 602 -8.32 -12.07 -17.54
CA HIS A 602 -8.48 -12.68 -18.87
C HIS A 602 -7.25 -13.50 -19.31
N ARG A 603 -6.12 -13.39 -18.59
CA ARG A 603 -4.87 -14.11 -18.87
C ARG A 603 -4.83 -15.52 -18.27
N TRP A 604 -5.88 -15.93 -17.56
CA TRP A 604 -6.09 -17.32 -17.22
C TRP A 604 -6.52 -18.10 -18.46
N ARG A 605 -5.92 -19.27 -18.67
CA ARG A 605 -6.26 -20.19 -19.76
C ARG A 605 -6.74 -21.50 -19.15
N PRO A 606 -8.04 -21.76 -19.15
CA PRO A 606 -8.56 -23.04 -18.72
C PRO A 606 -8.42 -24.07 -19.84
N LEU A 607 -8.02 -25.28 -19.46
CA LEU A 607 -7.94 -26.47 -20.30
C LEU A 607 -8.90 -27.51 -19.71
N VAL A 608 -9.70 -28.15 -20.56
CA VAL A 608 -10.53 -29.32 -20.21
C VAL A 608 -10.03 -30.47 -21.08
N ASP A 609 -9.52 -31.52 -20.44
CA ASP A 609 -8.87 -32.68 -21.07
C ASP A 609 -7.76 -32.28 -22.06
N GLY A 610 -7.01 -31.22 -21.71
CA GLY A 610 -5.92 -30.67 -22.52
C GLY A 610 -6.33 -29.68 -23.62
N PHE A 611 -7.62 -29.44 -23.83
CA PHE A 611 -8.14 -28.49 -24.83
C PHE A 611 -8.59 -27.18 -24.20
N GLU A 612 -8.27 -26.05 -24.84
CA GLU A 612 -8.63 -24.73 -24.32
C GLU A 612 -10.16 -24.52 -24.30
N ALA A 613 -10.67 -24.13 -23.13
CA ALA A 613 -12.09 -23.86 -22.91
C ALA A 613 -12.35 -22.34 -22.79
N PRO A 614 -13.58 -21.87 -23.09
CA PRO A 614 -13.94 -20.47 -22.86
C PRO A 614 -13.87 -20.10 -21.37
N LEU A 615 -13.02 -19.12 -21.04
CA LEU A 615 -12.99 -18.55 -19.69
C LEU A 615 -14.20 -17.65 -19.45
N LEU A 616 -14.90 -17.89 -18.35
CA LEU A 616 -16.01 -17.09 -17.89
C LEU A 616 -15.64 -16.32 -16.62
N CYS A 617 -16.23 -15.15 -16.45
CA CYS A 617 -16.22 -14.36 -15.23
C CYS A 617 -17.53 -14.60 -14.47
N ALA A 618 -17.44 -15.27 -13.33
CA ALA A 618 -18.55 -15.47 -12.40
C ALA A 618 -18.57 -14.33 -11.37
N ASP A 619 -19.74 -13.74 -11.14
CA ASP A 619 -20.02 -12.78 -10.07
C ASP A 619 -19.08 -11.55 -10.08
N GLY A 620 -18.55 -11.22 -11.25
CA GLY A 620 -17.66 -10.08 -11.47
C GLY A 620 -16.20 -10.26 -11.02
N ILE A 621 -15.89 -11.22 -10.13
CA ILE A 621 -14.50 -11.48 -9.69
C ILE A 621 -14.04 -12.92 -9.67
N SER A 622 -14.92 -13.91 -9.77
CA SER A 622 -14.55 -15.33 -9.77
C SER A 622 -14.32 -15.84 -11.19
N ARG A 623 -13.53 -16.90 -11.33
CA ARG A 623 -13.35 -17.60 -12.62
C ARG A 623 -14.39 -18.70 -12.75
N ALA A 624 -14.85 -18.96 -13.96
CA ALA A 624 -15.73 -20.09 -14.21
C ALA A 624 -15.51 -20.69 -15.61
N ILE A 625 -15.92 -21.94 -15.77
CA ILE A 625 -16.00 -22.65 -17.06
C ILE A 625 -17.26 -23.50 -17.10
N ILE A 626 -17.68 -23.90 -18.30
CA ILE A 626 -18.72 -24.91 -18.51
C ILE A 626 -18.02 -26.25 -18.69
N VAL A 627 -18.45 -27.26 -17.94
CA VAL A 627 -17.93 -28.63 -18.01
C VAL A 627 -19.06 -29.54 -18.48
N SER A 628 -18.78 -30.40 -19.46
CA SER A 628 -19.76 -31.35 -20.00
C SER A 628 -19.98 -32.53 -19.05
N PRO A 629 -21.04 -33.33 -19.22
CA PRO A 629 -21.21 -34.57 -18.46
C PRO A 629 -20.04 -35.55 -18.70
N GLY A 630 -19.51 -36.12 -17.62
CA GLY A 630 -18.34 -36.99 -17.64
C GLY A 630 -17.36 -36.71 -16.51
N GLU A 631 -16.29 -37.51 -16.42
CA GLU A 631 -15.10 -37.18 -15.65
C GLU A 631 -14.13 -36.41 -16.54
N HIS A 632 -13.59 -35.31 -16.02
CA HIS A 632 -12.72 -34.41 -16.77
C HIS A 632 -11.52 -33.95 -15.93
N ASP A 633 -10.39 -33.80 -16.61
CA ASP A 633 -9.20 -33.14 -16.06
C ASP A 633 -9.25 -31.66 -16.46
N VAL A 634 -9.30 -30.78 -15.48
CA VAL A 634 -9.44 -29.34 -15.66
C VAL A 634 -8.22 -28.62 -15.12
N THR A 635 -7.49 -27.91 -15.98
CA THR A 635 -6.28 -27.17 -15.62
C THR A 635 -6.45 -25.69 -15.95
N PHE A 636 -6.27 -24.80 -14.97
CA PHE A 636 -6.18 -23.36 -15.19
C PHE A 636 -4.73 -22.92 -15.16
N ILE A 637 -4.21 -22.30 -16.22
CA ILE A 637 -2.83 -21.79 -16.28
C ILE A 637 -2.84 -20.26 -16.35
N TYR A 638 -2.02 -19.61 -15.53
CA TYR A 638 -1.86 -18.14 -15.58
C TYR A 638 -0.61 -17.74 -16.37
N VAL A 639 -0.80 -17.01 -17.48
CA VAL A 639 0.31 -16.56 -18.34
C VAL A 639 0.32 -15.02 -18.45
N PRO A 640 1.13 -14.31 -17.65
CA PRO A 640 1.15 -12.85 -17.67
C PRO A 640 2.00 -12.27 -18.81
N ASP A 641 1.41 -11.41 -19.66
CA ASP A 641 2.12 -10.72 -20.76
C ASP A 641 3.39 -9.97 -20.33
N SER A 642 3.35 -9.37 -19.14
CA SER A 642 4.48 -8.60 -18.59
C SER A 642 5.70 -9.47 -18.28
N PHE A 643 5.50 -10.76 -17.98
CA PHE A 643 6.61 -11.68 -17.76
C PHE A 643 7.39 -11.87 -19.06
N MET A 644 6.70 -12.11 -20.18
CA MET A 644 7.31 -12.25 -21.50
C MET A 644 8.01 -10.96 -21.95
N ALA A 645 7.41 -9.80 -21.72
CA ALA A 645 8.05 -8.51 -21.98
C ALA A 645 9.31 -8.31 -21.12
N GLY A 646 9.27 -8.71 -19.84
CA GLY A 646 10.42 -8.66 -18.93
C GLY A 646 11.57 -9.53 -19.40
N VAL A 647 11.28 -10.76 -19.84
CA VAL A 647 12.27 -11.68 -20.43
C VAL A 647 12.93 -11.05 -21.67
N ALA A 648 12.14 -10.45 -22.57
CA ALA A 648 12.66 -9.79 -23.77
C ALA A 648 13.59 -8.61 -23.44
N VAL A 649 13.19 -7.75 -22.49
CA VAL A 649 14.01 -6.60 -22.06
C VAL A 649 15.30 -7.07 -21.38
N ALA A 650 15.23 -8.11 -20.54
CA ALA A 650 16.40 -8.69 -19.89
C ALA A 650 17.38 -9.28 -20.92
N ALA A 651 16.88 -10.03 -21.91
CA ALA A 651 17.68 -10.59 -22.99
C ALA A 651 18.36 -9.49 -23.82
N PHE A 652 17.62 -8.46 -24.23
CA PHE A 652 18.17 -7.32 -24.96
C PHE A 652 19.26 -6.59 -24.16
N THR A 653 19.00 -6.33 -22.88
CA THR A 653 19.95 -5.65 -21.98
C THR A 653 21.22 -6.50 -21.79
N GLY A 654 21.06 -7.82 -21.62
CA GLY A 654 22.18 -8.75 -21.52
C GLY A 654 23.04 -8.75 -22.79
N LEU A 655 22.41 -8.82 -23.97
CA LEU A 655 23.10 -8.72 -25.25
C LEU A 655 23.84 -7.40 -25.41
N LEU A 656 23.23 -6.28 -25.02
CA LEU A 656 23.87 -4.96 -25.05
C LEU A 656 25.09 -4.90 -24.11
N MET A 657 25.00 -5.47 -22.91
CA MET A 657 26.14 -5.54 -21.97
C MET A 657 27.28 -6.37 -22.54
N VAL A 658 26.99 -7.53 -23.13
CA VAL A 658 27.98 -8.38 -23.79
C VAL A 658 28.63 -7.64 -24.96
N PHE A 659 27.83 -6.94 -25.78
CA PHE A 659 28.34 -6.13 -26.88
C PHE A 659 29.29 -5.02 -26.39
N ILE A 660 28.90 -4.26 -25.36
CA ILE A 660 29.75 -3.19 -24.79
C ILE A 660 31.05 -3.77 -24.22
N PHE A 661 30.96 -4.89 -23.50
CA PHE A 661 32.13 -5.53 -22.88
C PHE A 661 33.12 -6.06 -23.92
N THR A 662 32.62 -6.76 -24.94
CA THR A 662 33.45 -7.30 -26.03
C THR A 662 34.05 -6.19 -26.90
N SER A 663 33.29 -5.13 -27.19
CA SER A 663 33.78 -3.94 -27.89
C SER A 663 34.88 -3.24 -27.10
N GLY A 664 34.72 -3.12 -25.77
CA GLY A 664 35.73 -2.55 -24.88
C GLY A 664 37.03 -3.37 -24.85
N LEU A 665 36.92 -4.70 -24.80
CA LEU A 665 38.07 -5.61 -24.88
C LEU A 665 38.79 -5.54 -26.23
N ALA A 666 38.05 -5.41 -27.33
CA ALA A 666 38.63 -5.22 -28.66
C ALA A 666 39.44 -3.92 -28.75
N THR A 667 38.90 -2.81 -28.24
CA THR A 667 39.62 -1.52 -28.22
C THR A 667 40.82 -1.46 -27.28
N ASN A 668 40.90 -2.33 -26.27
CA ASN A 668 42.05 -2.44 -25.37
C ASN A 668 43.16 -3.35 -25.92
N LYS A 669 42.90 -4.16 -26.96
CA LYS A 669 43.96 -4.92 -27.65
C LYS A 669 44.73 -4.08 -28.68
N GLU A 670 44.22 -2.92 -29.06
CA GLU A 670 44.84 -2.00 -30.02
C GLU A 670 45.61 -0.84 -29.35
N LYS A 671 45.75 -0.84 -28.01
CA LYS A 671 46.60 0.07 -27.24
C LYS A 671 47.57 -0.72 -26.38
#